data_AF-A0A0G1WRM4-F1
#
_entry.id   AF-A0A0G1WRM4-F1
#
_cell.length_a   1.000
_cell.length_b   1.000
_cell.length_c   1.000
_cell.angle_alpha   90.00
_cell.angle_beta   90.00
_cell.angle_gamma   90.00
#
_symmetry.space_group_name_H-M   'P 1'
#
loop_
_entity.id
_entity.type
_entity.pdbx_description
1 polymer ?
#
loop_
_entity_poly.entity_id
_entity_poly.type
_entity_poly.pdbx_seq_one_letter_code
_entity_poly.pdbx_strand_id
1 'polypeptide(L)'
;MSELIPVSKIMKELGFKKVAVVALQYLTSYFWRPYESIVVQKVGAHVGLKGIKQYFVTGTDEEGELFLRDLPNLQDAFKRWDRFDIHFAYYRDATEALSLKATKKVLMLDSLDALSSEFELINRRLRDAGEERDYNKTMGELSRLGSDSTGTIDSYFAKNYRALKNECQALTTEQKARNDYLEQVAAVRRQYKQESSLSFLRVSYSTPLVAVNNPSHFRAAVDGIISELANAHRFEIQQKIIGTLRLQVKEIKLPPVFFASELGTLDNPGQLARLGPEGFSDLALDIESYLSISPNKNIVGIGETVYETQKSLPGRILQGIVREIKVLPPVDPILDNLPKIGGYIGNIMSGSRVTDFPFLYRTVPSILYASGRTREGKSYLERVLVENAYAEGVESILIIDPTLQNCGIAFPATSPEILKRYSLFDLPLDYARGLPFKLYTPGSTAGFALPGSVAQLLSEKAVISLKGISPEVVEDTDLEKCRIVRDIFKAIYDYSNTESPLPKVLVVLEEANSVMPGGVTTPEAKEMAGEALTWLLRCSREKVKYGLTILLVTQSLADFRGNGRVVRDMVSTRFFFRTADASEMEYVEAYGGKAAVEIVKTLEKGQALVLTPGGLPPLKVAVRPPLSRVGEPSESEIATANSRHSTIPPTQPPAKEQNSPPLVISSTTGREDAALAAARDYFRLNGKPMPMVVLRATLGIKGGGTWQRLIDGLKTQGLIQLVPLQCTGKGRPPLGVMALR
;
A
#
# COMPACT_ATOMS: atom_id res chain seq x y z
N MET A 1 18.16 42.19 -27.94
CA MET A 1 17.47 41.59 -26.78
C MET A 1 15.98 41.60 -27.10
N SER A 2 15.46 40.45 -27.51
CA SER A 2 14.09 40.24 -27.95
C SER A 2 13.07 40.67 -26.88
N GLU A 3 11.98 41.28 -27.33
CA GLU A 3 10.88 41.75 -26.50
C GLU A 3 10.40 40.65 -25.55
N LEU A 4 10.59 40.88 -24.25
CA LEU A 4 9.97 40.08 -23.22
C LEU A 4 8.45 40.17 -23.38
N ILE A 5 7.77 39.01 -23.46
CA ILE A 5 6.31 38.93 -23.55
C ILE A 5 5.70 39.83 -22.46
N PRO A 6 4.86 40.83 -22.81
CA PRO A 6 4.28 41.76 -21.83
C PRO A 6 3.10 41.10 -21.09
N VAL A 7 3.38 40.03 -20.34
CA VAL A 7 2.41 39.15 -19.67
C VAL A 7 1.35 39.95 -18.92
N SER A 8 1.75 40.91 -18.08
CA SER A 8 0.80 41.68 -17.27
C SER A 8 -0.12 42.58 -18.09
N LYS A 9 0.36 43.10 -19.23
CA LYS A 9 -0.47 43.90 -20.15
C LYS A 9 -1.50 43.02 -20.84
N ILE A 10 -1.05 41.89 -21.42
CA ILE A 10 -1.92 40.95 -22.13
C ILE A 10 -2.98 40.36 -21.19
N MET A 11 -2.59 39.91 -20.00
CA MET A 11 -3.53 39.35 -19.03
C MET A 11 -4.58 40.38 -18.58
N LYS A 12 -4.19 41.64 -18.40
CA LYS A 12 -5.13 42.73 -18.06
C LYS A 12 -6.13 42.99 -19.19
N GLU A 13 -5.69 43.01 -20.44
CA GLU A 13 -6.57 43.15 -21.60
C GLU A 13 -7.57 41.99 -21.73
N LEU A 14 -7.17 40.78 -21.33
CA LEU A 14 -8.02 39.58 -21.28
C LEU A 14 -8.92 39.53 -20.02
N GLY A 15 -8.95 40.59 -19.23
CA GLY A 15 -9.81 40.73 -18.05
C GLY A 15 -9.27 40.04 -16.78
N PHE A 16 -8.03 39.54 -16.78
CA PHE A 16 -7.42 38.97 -15.59
C PHE A 16 -6.77 40.04 -14.72
N LYS A 17 -6.97 39.91 -13.40
CA LYS A 17 -6.26 40.65 -12.36
C LYS A 17 -5.11 39.81 -11.83
N LYS A 18 -3.94 40.41 -11.68
CA LYS A 18 -2.80 39.78 -10.99
C LYS A 18 -3.09 39.75 -9.48
N VAL A 19 -3.11 38.56 -8.88
CA VAL A 19 -3.52 38.36 -7.47
C VAL A 19 -2.38 37.98 -6.56
N ALA A 20 -1.36 37.31 -7.09
CA ALA A 20 -0.17 36.95 -6.33
C ALA A 20 1.07 36.90 -7.22
N VAL A 21 2.22 37.10 -6.59
CA VAL A 21 3.54 36.81 -7.15
C VAL A 21 4.29 36.01 -6.12
N VAL A 22 4.88 34.92 -6.57
CA VAL A 22 5.66 34.01 -5.74
C VAL A 22 7.01 33.90 -6.41
N ALA A 23 8.04 34.26 -5.66
CA ALA A 23 9.42 34.12 -6.09
C ALA A 23 10.05 33.00 -5.26
N LEU A 24 9.96 31.76 -5.77
CA LEU A 24 10.80 30.66 -5.31
C LEU A 24 12.02 30.61 -6.24
N GLN A 25 12.19 29.53 -7.03
CA GLN A 25 13.23 29.43 -8.05
C GLN A 25 12.89 30.22 -9.32
N TYR A 26 11.61 30.34 -9.64
CA TYR A 26 11.10 31.12 -10.78
C TYR A 26 10.05 32.11 -10.32
N LEU A 27 9.92 33.21 -11.05
CA LEU A 27 8.88 34.19 -10.80
C LEU A 27 7.54 33.65 -11.32
N THR A 28 6.72 33.15 -10.40
CA THR A 28 5.38 32.66 -10.70
C THR A 28 4.36 33.75 -10.39
N SER A 29 3.63 34.17 -11.41
CA SER A 29 2.56 35.15 -11.31
C SER A 29 1.21 34.46 -11.44
N TYR A 30 0.32 34.75 -10.50
CA TYR A 30 -1.03 34.21 -10.49
C TYR A 30 -1.98 35.29 -10.98
N PHE A 31 -2.72 34.95 -12.02
CA PHE A 31 -3.71 35.81 -12.63
C PHE A 31 -5.07 35.16 -12.47
N TRP A 32 -6.07 35.99 -12.23
CA TRP A 32 -7.40 35.53 -11.91
C TRP A 32 -8.45 36.43 -12.55
N ARG A 33 -9.50 35.80 -13.06
CA ARG A 33 -10.78 36.44 -13.37
C ARG A 33 -11.88 35.53 -12.82
N PRO A 34 -13.15 35.99 -12.71
CA PRO A 34 -14.23 35.14 -12.21
C PRO A 34 -14.16 33.74 -12.82
N TYR A 35 -14.13 32.71 -11.97
CA TYR A 35 -14.14 31.28 -12.34
C TYR A 35 -12.84 30.67 -12.87
N GLU A 36 -11.82 31.48 -13.16
CA GLU A 36 -10.65 31.02 -13.91
C GLU A 36 -9.37 31.59 -13.33
N SER A 37 -8.42 30.69 -13.07
CA SER A 37 -7.07 31.06 -12.62
C SER A 37 -6.06 30.63 -13.66
N ILE A 38 -5.11 31.51 -13.97
CA ILE A 38 -3.98 31.20 -14.83
C ILE A 38 -2.70 31.45 -14.05
N VAL A 39 -1.90 30.40 -13.95
CA VAL A 39 -0.56 30.44 -13.40
C VAL A 39 0.41 30.69 -14.54
N VAL A 40 1.26 31.70 -14.36
CA VAL A 40 2.24 32.10 -15.36
C VAL A 40 3.63 32.03 -14.73
N GLN A 41 4.48 31.17 -15.24
CA GLN A 41 5.86 31.01 -14.78
C GLN A 41 6.82 31.41 -15.90
N LYS A 42 7.76 32.29 -15.58
CA LYS A 42 8.78 32.70 -16.55
C LYS A 42 10.02 31.80 -16.40
N VAL A 43 10.40 31.11 -17.47
CA VAL A 43 11.55 30.19 -17.52
C VAL A 43 12.44 30.59 -18.71
N GLY A 44 13.50 31.36 -18.45
CA GLY A 44 14.36 31.90 -19.50
C GLY A 44 13.60 32.77 -20.51
N ALA A 45 13.66 32.39 -21.79
CA ALA A 45 12.94 33.04 -22.90
C ALA A 45 11.49 32.54 -23.07
N HIS A 46 11.10 31.49 -22.35
CA HIS A 46 9.78 30.89 -22.40
C HIS A 46 8.93 31.32 -21.21
N VAL A 47 7.62 31.28 -21.41
CA VAL A 47 6.61 31.49 -20.39
C VAL A 47 5.73 30.25 -20.34
N GLY A 48 5.75 29.56 -19.22
CA GLY A 48 4.84 28.45 -18.92
C GLY A 48 3.49 28.99 -18.45
N LEU A 49 2.43 28.46 -19.05
CA LEU A 49 1.03 28.80 -18.78
C LEU A 49 0.28 27.56 -18.31
N LYS A 50 -0.45 27.67 -17.21
CA LYS A 50 -1.32 26.60 -16.69
C LYS A 50 -2.63 27.18 -16.19
N GLY A 51 -3.74 26.67 -16.70
CA GLY A 51 -5.07 26.98 -16.21
C GLY A 51 -5.42 26.11 -15.02
N ILE A 52 -6.03 26.72 -14.00
CA ILE A 52 -6.51 26.04 -12.81
C ILE A 52 -7.96 26.46 -12.56
N LYS A 53 -8.80 25.47 -12.31
CA LYS A 53 -10.20 25.66 -11.94
C LYS A 53 -10.52 24.85 -10.70
N GLN A 54 -11.16 25.48 -9.72
CA GLN A 54 -11.30 24.90 -8.38
C GLN A 54 -12.75 24.85 -7.93
N TYR A 55 -13.04 23.87 -7.07
CA TYR A 55 -14.35 23.61 -6.53
C TYR A 55 -14.28 23.29 -5.05
N PHE A 56 -15.18 23.87 -4.26
CA PHE A 56 -15.50 23.36 -2.92
C PHE A 56 -16.37 22.13 -3.07
N VAL A 57 -16.13 21.13 -2.24
CA VAL A 57 -17.08 20.02 -2.11
C VAL A 57 -18.04 20.37 -0.98
N THR A 58 -19.32 20.53 -1.31
CA THR A 58 -20.33 21.13 -0.42
C THR A 58 -21.26 20.10 0.23
N GLY A 59 -21.21 18.82 -0.18
CA GLY A 59 -22.01 17.75 0.41
C GLY A 59 -22.00 16.44 -0.40
N THR A 60 -22.49 15.36 0.23
CA THR A 60 -22.80 14.06 -0.40
C THR A 60 -24.25 14.01 -0.87
N ASP A 61 -24.70 12.87 -1.40
CA ASP A 61 -26.09 12.62 -1.77
C ASP A 61 -27.07 12.74 -0.59
N GLU A 62 -28.36 12.52 -0.87
CA GLU A 62 -29.53 12.77 0.00
C GLU A 62 -29.45 12.11 1.41
N GLU A 63 -28.51 11.18 1.63
CA GLU A 63 -28.32 10.43 2.88
C GLU A 63 -27.12 10.90 3.74
N GLY A 64 -26.29 11.85 3.27
CA GLY A 64 -25.31 12.55 4.13
C GLY A 64 -24.06 11.79 4.61
N GLU A 65 -23.83 10.53 4.22
CA GLU A 65 -22.83 9.64 4.86
C GLU A 65 -21.53 9.37 4.08
N LEU A 66 -21.35 9.84 2.84
CA LEU A 66 -20.32 9.27 1.96
C LEU A 66 -18.88 9.79 2.14
N PHE A 67 -18.65 10.96 2.76
CA PHE A 67 -17.39 11.68 2.54
C PHE A 67 -16.18 11.14 3.33
N LEU A 68 -16.40 10.62 4.54
CA LEU A 68 -15.30 10.25 5.44
C LEU A 68 -14.88 8.78 5.33
N ARG A 69 -15.77 7.90 4.84
CA ARG A 69 -15.51 6.46 4.80
C ARG A 69 -14.69 6.01 3.60
N ASP A 70 -14.65 6.78 2.50
CA ASP A 70 -14.09 6.28 1.23
C ASP A 70 -13.15 7.24 0.49
N LEU A 71 -12.49 8.15 1.23
CA LEU A 71 -11.46 9.05 0.70
C LEU A 71 -10.36 8.33 -0.14
N PRO A 72 -9.93 7.09 0.21
CA PRO A 72 -8.97 6.34 -0.60
C PRO A 72 -9.50 5.94 -1.98
N ASN A 73 -10.75 5.47 -2.08
CA ASN A 73 -11.38 5.14 -3.36
C ASN A 73 -11.62 6.41 -4.19
N LEU A 74 -11.96 7.51 -3.53
CA LEU A 74 -12.05 8.82 -4.16
C LEU A 74 -10.68 9.24 -4.74
N GLN A 75 -9.62 9.16 -3.93
CA GLN A 75 -8.26 9.50 -4.36
C GLN A 75 -7.77 8.58 -5.49
N ASP A 76 -8.06 7.28 -5.46
CA ASP A 76 -7.70 6.35 -6.52
C ASP A 76 -8.52 6.58 -7.80
N ALA A 77 -9.79 7.01 -7.69
CA ALA A 77 -10.57 7.47 -8.83
C ALA A 77 -9.97 8.73 -9.46
N PHE A 78 -9.51 9.69 -8.64
CA PHE A 78 -8.84 10.90 -9.10
C PHE A 78 -7.42 10.65 -9.64
N LYS A 79 -6.66 9.68 -9.11
CA LYS A 79 -5.35 9.27 -9.67
C LYS A 79 -5.43 8.74 -11.10
N ARG A 80 -6.60 8.22 -11.51
CA ARG A 80 -6.83 7.81 -12.91
C ARG A 80 -7.03 9.02 -13.84
N TRP A 81 -7.17 10.22 -13.28
CA TRP A 81 -7.37 11.46 -14.01
C TRP A 81 -6.21 12.42 -13.71
N ASP A 82 -5.16 12.36 -14.53
CA ASP A 82 -3.90 13.15 -14.45
C ASP A 82 -4.04 14.69 -14.28
N ARG A 83 -5.28 15.20 -14.32
CA ARG A 83 -5.63 16.61 -14.31
C ARG A 83 -6.36 17.05 -13.04
N PHE A 84 -6.65 16.14 -12.12
CA PHE A 84 -7.41 16.44 -10.91
C PHE A 84 -6.58 16.27 -9.65
N ASP A 85 -6.69 17.25 -8.77
CA ASP A 85 -6.05 17.22 -7.46
C ASP A 85 -7.08 17.47 -6.36
N ILE A 86 -7.03 16.64 -5.30
CA ILE A 86 -7.81 16.85 -4.08
C ILE A 86 -6.92 17.52 -3.04
N HIS A 87 -7.43 18.59 -2.43
CA HIS A 87 -6.77 19.29 -1.34
C HIS A 87 -7.67 19.38 -0.13
N PHE A 88 -7.10 19.16 1.05
CA PHE A 88 -7.74 19.44 2.32
C PHE A 88 -7.11 20.71 2.91
N ALA A 89 -7.94 21.70 3.22
CA ALA A 89 -7.49 22.93 3.86
C ALA A 89 -8.06 22.99 5.28
N TYR A 90 -7.22 23.27 6.27
CA TYR A 90 -7.58 23.39 7.68
C TYR A 90 -7.01 24.66 8.29
N TYR A 91 -7.86 25.42 8.99
CA TYR A 91 -7.53 26.65 9.69
C TYR A 91 -7.81 26.46 11.18
N ARG A 92 -6.89 26.82 12.06
CA ARG A 92 -7.05 26.76 13.52
C ARG A 92 -6.31 27.92 14.20
N ASP A 93 -6.87 28.42 15.30
CA ASP A 93 -6.22 29.38 16.24
C ASP A 93 -5.69 30.67 15.59
N ALA A 94 -6.35 31.19 14.55
CA ALA A 94 -6.12 32.58 14.19
C ALA A 94 -6.72 33.46 15.32
N THR A 95 -5.89 34.24 16.01
CA THR A 95 -6.33 35.20 17.04
C THR A 95 -7.53 36.00 16.54
N GLU A 96 -8.48 36.37 17.39
CA GLU A 96 -9.73 37.04 16.96
C GLU A 96 -9.47 38.24 16.01
N ALA A 97 -8.35 38.94 16.17
CA ALA A 97 -7.90 40.00 15.27
C ALA A 97 -7.36 39.50 13.90
N LEU A 98 -6.55 38.43 13.88
CA LEU A 98 -6.08 37.79 12.63
C LEU A 98 -7.19 37.00 11.95
N SER A 99 -8.13 36.43 12.70
CA SER A 99 -9.31 35.77 12.18
C SER A 99 -10.31 36.80 11.68
N LEU A 100 -10.52 37.95 12.34
CA LEU A 100 -11.32 39.02 11.73
C LEU A 100 -10.63 39.54 10.47
N LYS A 101 -9.31 39.76 10.45
CA LYS A 101 -8.59 40.23 9.25
C LYS A 101 -8.57 39.18 8.14
N ALA A 102 -8.32 37.92 8.47
CA ALA A 102 -8.35 36.79 7.55
C ALA A 102 -9.76 36.57 7.06
N THR A 103 -10.76 36.41 7.93
CA THR A 103 -12.20 36.29 7.59
C THR A 103 -12.71 37.52 6.84
N LYS A 104 -12.27 38.75 7.15
CA LYS A 104 -12.59 39.97 6.37
C LYS A 104 -11.95 39.96 4.98
N LYS A 105 -10.72 39.44 4.83
CA LYS A 105 -10.06 39.23 3.52
C LYS A 105 -10.56 37.99 2.75
N VAL A 106 -10.96 36.95 3.46
CA VAL A 106 -11.36 35.61 3.00
C VAL A 106 -12.82 35.62 2.55
N LEU A 107 -13.68 36.31 3.31
CA LEU A 107 -15.10 36.47 3.03
C LEU A 107 -15.43 37.88 2.53
N MET A 108 -14.42 38.72 2.26
CA MET A 108 -14.62 40.00 1.59
C MET A 108 -15.64 40.88 2.33
N LEU A 109 -15.49 41.01 3.65
CA LEU A 109 -16.43 41.75 4.51
C LEU A 109 -16.48 43.25 4.25
N ASP A 110 -15.39 43.84 3.77
CA ASP A 110 -15.39 45.25 3.32
C ASP A 110 -16.19 45.42 2.00
N SER A 111 -16.52 44.31 1.34
CA SER A 111 -17.43 44.22 0.19
C SER A 111 -18.73 43.50 0.51
N LEU A 112 -19.02 43.17 1.78
CA LEU A 112 -20.38 42.81 2.19
C LEU A 112 -21.27 44.05 2.20
N ASP A 113 -20.72 45.22 2.51
CA ASP A 113 -21.40 46.51 2.31
C ASP A 113 -21.57 46.82 0.81
N ALA A 114 -20.56 46.52 -0.02
CA ALA A 114 -20.67 46.64 -1.48
C ALA A 114 -21.69 45.64 -2.06
N LEU A 115 -21.69 44.38 -1.62
CA LEU A 115 -22.66 43.35 -2.00
C LEU A 115 -24.06 43.69 -1.51
N SER A 116 -24.19 44.30 -0.33
CA SER A 116 -25.47 44.80 0.18
C SER A 116 -25.99 45.95 -0.68
N SER A 117 -25.10 46.87 -1.10
CA SER A 117 -25.46 47.96 -2.02
C SER A 117 -25.83 47.45 -3.44
N GLU A 118 -25.13 46.43 -3.93
CA GLU A 118 -25.50 45.77 -5.19
C GLU A 118 -26.78 44.95 -5.07
N PHE A 119 -27.03 44.35 -3.90
CA PHE A 119 -28.27 43.63 -3.62
C PHE A 119 -29.46 44.59 -3.57
N GLU A 120 -29.28 45.76 -2.96
CA GLU A 120 -30.24 46.85 -3.04
C GLU A 120 -30.46 47.31 -4.48
N LEU A 121 -29.41 47.41 -5.29
CA LEU A 121 -29.52 47.77 -6.70
C LEU A 121 -30.30 46.72 -7.49
N ILE A 122 -30.04 45.42 -7.28
CA ILE A 122 -30.80 44.33 -7.90
C ILE A 122 -32.26 44.35 -7.46
N ASN A 123 -32.53 44.58 -6.18
CA ASN A 123 -33.89 44.68 -5.65
C ASN A 123 -34.63 45.94 -6.15
N ARG A 124 -33.91 47.04 -6.42
CA ARG A 124 -34.48 48.22 -7.09
C ARG A 124 -34.80 47.88 -8.54
N ARG A 125 -33.84 47.37 -9.31
CA ARG A 125 -34.06 46.97 -10.72
C ARG A 125 -35.16 45.93 -10.90
N LEU A 126 -35.28 44.98 -9.97
CA LEU A 126 -36.33 43.97 -9.99
C LEU A 126 -37.72 44.56 -9.67
N ARG A 127 -37.79 45.58 -8.80
CA ARG A 127 -39.00 46.37 -8.56
C ARG A 127 -39.36 47.21 -9.79
N ASP A 128 -38.42 47.99 -10.30
CA ASP A 128 -38.61 48.86 -11.46
C ASP A 128 -39.06 48.05 -12.69
N ALA A 129 -38.38 46.93 -12.99
CA ALA A 129 -38.75 46.03 -14.09
C ALA A 129 -40.10 45.33 -13.84
N GLY A 130 -40.43 45.04 -12.58
CA GLY A 130 -41.73 44.47 -12.19
C GLY A 130 -42.89 45.45 -12.41
N GLU A 131 -42.72 46.70 -11.96
CA GLU A 131 -43.67 47.79 -12.14
C GLU A 131 -43.87 48.11 -13.63
N GLU A 132 -42.78 48.18 -14.41
CA GLU A 132 -42.84 48.43 -15.86
C GLU A 132 -43.48 47.26 -16.61
N ARG A 133 -43.25 46.01 -16.16
CA ARG A 133 -43.92 44.82 -16.71
C ARG A 133 -45.42 44.87 -16.46
N ASP A 134 -45.83 45.20 -15.24
CA ASP A 134 -47.23 45.24 -14.85
C ASP A 134 -47.96 46.40 -15.55
N TYR A 135 -47.30 47.57 -15.69
CA TYR A 135 -47.79 48.69 -16.51
C TYR A 135 -47.99 48.28 -17.98
N ASN A 136 -46.99 47.66 -18.61
CA ASN A 136 -47.08 47.22 -20.01
C ASN A 136 -48.15 46.13 -20.21
N LYS A 137 -48.37 45.29 -19.20
CA LYS A 137 -49.46 44.30 -19.20
C LYS A 137 -50.82 45.00 -19.18
N THR A 138 -51.03 45.93 -18.26
CA THR A 138 -52.29 46.68 -18.15
C THR A 138 -52.55 47.57 -19.37
N MET A 139 -51.52 48.23 -19.91
CA MET A 139 -51.65 49.03 -21.14
C MET A 139 -51.94 48.16 -22.38
N GLY A 140 -51.36 46.96 -22.45
CA GLY A 140 -51.72 45.98 -23.48
C GLY A 140 -53.16 45.48 -23.35
N GLU A 141 -53.64 45.26 -22.12
CA GLU A 141 -55.04 44.87 -21.86
C GLU A 141 -56.02 46.01 -22.19
N LEU A 142 -55.69 47.28 -21.85
CA LEU A 142 -56.49 48.45 -22.19
C LEU A 142 -56.49 48.77 -23.69
N SER A 143 -55.36 48.58 -24.38
CA SER A 143 -55.26 48.78 -25.84
C SER A 143 -56.18 47.81 -26.61
N ARG A 144 -56.36 46.59 -26.08
CA ARG A 144 -57.28 45.58 -26.62
C ARG A 144 -58.76 45.90 -26.41
N LEU A 145 -59.08 46.72 -25.41
CA LEU A 145 -60.45 47.18 -25.15
C LEU A 145 -60.83 48.39 -26.02
N GLY A 146 -59.85 49.03 -26.68
CA GLY A 146 -59.99 50.39 -27.22
C GLY A 146 -60.29 50.57 -28.71
N SER A 147 -59.95 49.65 -29.64
CA SER A 147 -60.34 49.78 -31.08
C SER A 147 -59.90 48.61 -31.97
N ASP A 148 -60.59 48.42 -33.10
CA ASP A 148 -60.37 47.40 -34.13
C ASP A 148 -59.13 47.62 -35.05
N SER A 149 -58.16 48.48 -34.69
CA SER A 149 -57.03 48.81 -35.60
C SER A 149 -55.66 49.03 -34.94
N THR A 150 -55.28 48.23 -33.94
CA THR A 150 -54.07 48.46 -33.13
C THR A 150 -53.03 47.33 -33.13
N GLY A 151 -52.93 46.54 -34.21
CA GLY A 151 -51.98 45.43 -34.30
C GLY A 151 -50.51 45.81 -34.05
N THR A 152 -50.10 47.03 -34.39
CA THR A 152 -48.74 47.54 -34.14
C THR A 152 -48.50 47.87 -32.67
N ILE A 153 -49.45 48.52 -32.00
CA ILE A 153 -49.37 48.90 -30.58
C ILE A 153 -49.37 47.65 -29.70
N ASP A 154 -50.24 46.69 -29.99
CA ASP A 154 -50.30 45.41 -29.28
C ASP A 154 -49.01 44.60 -29.42
N SER A 155 -48.41 44.61 -30.63
CA SER A 155 -47.13 43.93 -30.86
C SER A 155 -45.97 44.57 -30.08
N TYR A 156 -45.99 45.90 -29.92
CA TYR A 156 -45.00 46.64 -29.14
C TYR A 156 -45.10 46.29 -27.64
N PHE A 157 -46.31 46.36 -27.06
CA PHE A 157 -46.52 46.00 -25.66
C PHE A 157 -46.23 44.53 -25.39
N ALA A 158 -46.59 43.62 -26.28
CA ALA A 158 -46.29 42.20 -26.15
C ALA A 158 -44.78 41.90 -26.21
N LYS A 159 -44.03 42.59 -27.09
CA LYS A 159 -42.58 42.45 -27.19
C LYS A 159 -41.88 42.98 -25.94
N ASN A 160 -42.27 44.17 -25.46
CA ASN A 160 -41.71 44.78 -24.25
C ASN A 160 -42.05 43.95 -23.01
N TYR A 161 -43.28 43.46 -22.88
CA TYR A 161 -43.68 42.56 -21.80
C TYR A 161 -42.83 41.28 -21.75
N ARG A 162 -42.54 40.67 -22.90
CA ARG A 162 -41.66 39.49 -22.98
C ARG A 162 -40.21 39.81 -22.60
N ALA A 163 -39.69 40.95 -23.06
CA ALA A 163 -38.34 41.40 -22.71
C ALA A 163 -38.21 41.63 -21.18
N LEU A 164 -39.13 42.38 -20.59
CA LEU A 164 -39.17 42.64 -19.14
C LEU A 164 -39.41 41.37 -18.33
N LYS A 165 -40.26 40.45 -18.78
CA LYS A 165 -40.44 39.14 -18.14
C LYS A 165 -39.13 38.34 -18.09
N ASN A 166 -38.37 38.33 -19.18
CA ASN A 166 -37.08 37.66 -19.24
C ASN A 166 -36.05 38.35 -18.34
N GLU A 167 -36.04 39.69 -18.30
CA GLU A 167 -35.19 40.46 -17.39
C GLU A 167 -35.52 40.18 -15.91
N CYS A 168 -36.81 40.17 -15.52
CA CYS A 168 -37.23 39.78 -14.17
C CYS A 168 -36.81 38.35 -13.81
N GLN A 169 -36.88 37.40 -14.76
CA GLN A 169 -36.43 36.02 -14.52
C GLN A 169 -34.91 35.94 -14.35
N ALA A 170 -34.14 36.69 -15.15
CA ALA A 170 -32.69 36.78 -15.02
C ALA A 170 -32.28 37.40 -13.68
N LEU A 171 -32.90 38.52 -13.29
CA LEU A 171 -32.64 39.21 -12.02
C LEU A 171 -33.05 38.35 -10.81
N THR A 172 -34.18 37.64 -10.86
CA THR A 172 -34.58 36.68 -9.81
C THR A 172 -33.55 35.55 -9.66
N THR A 173 -33.06 35.03 -10.78
CA THR A 173 -32.04 33.96 -10.78
C THR A 173 -30.72 34.46 -10.19
N GLU A 174 -30.31 35.68 -10.56
CA GLU A 174 -29.12 36.32 -10.00
C GLU A 174 -29.28 36.58 -8.49
N GLN A 175 -30.43 37.08 -8.06
CA GLN A 175 -30.76 37.32 -6.66
C GLN A 175 -30.71 36.03 -5.83
N LYS A 176 -31.30 34.95 -6.33
CA LYS A 176 -31.24 33.63 -5.68
C LYS A 176 -29.80 33.14 -5.54
N ALA A 177 -29.02 33.19 -6.62
CA ALA A 177 -27.61 32.78 -6.60
C ALA A 177 -26.76 33.60 -5.62
N ARG A 178 -27.08 34.89 -5.42
CA ARG A 178 -26.44 35.76 -4.44
C ARG A 178 -26.89 35.44 -3.00
N ASN A 179 -28.17 35.16 -2.76
CA ASN A 179 -28.68 34.74 -1.45
C ASN A 179 -28.05 33.41 -1.01
N ASP A 180 -28.01 32.43 -1.90
CA ASP A 180 -27.37 31.13 -1.64
C ASP A 180 -25.87 31.29 -1.32
N TYR A 181 -25.22 32.31 -1.89
CA TYR A 181 -23.84 32.65 -1.56
C TYR A 181 -23.72 33.28 -0.17
N LEU A 182 -24.57 34.25 0.18
CA LEU A 182 -24.56 34.91 1.49
C LEU A 182 -24.86 33.94 2.63
N GLU A 183 -25.81 33.04 2.44
CA GLU A 183 -26.17 32.03 3.44
C GLU A 183 -25.00 31.07 3.73
N GLN A 184 -24.28 30.64 2.69
CA GLN A 184 -23.09 29.80 2.86
C GLN A 184 -21.96 30.53 3.56
N VAL A 185 -21.71 31.80 3.20
CA VAL A 185 -20.74 32.65 3.89
C VAL A 185 -21.11 32.80 5.36
N ALA A 186 -22.40 32.95 5.68
CA ALA A 186 -22.88 33.01 7.05
C ALA A 186 -22.72 31.66 7.79
N ALA A 187 -23.00 30.53 7.13
CA ALA A 187 -22.83 29.19 7.70
C ALA A 187 -21.36 28.90 8.06
N VAL A 188 -20.44 29.18 7.12
CA VAL A 188 -18.99 29.07 7.35
C VAL A 188 -18.53 29.94 8.54
N ARG A 189 -19.10 31.15 8.68
CA ARG A 189 -18.80 32.03 9.83
C ARG A 189 -19.34 31.48 11.14
N ARG A 190 -20.54 30.89 11.15
CA ARG A 190 -21.12 30.28 12.36
C ARG A 190 -20.29 29.09 12.81
N GLN A 191 -19.95 28.18 11.88
CA GLN A 191 -19.10 27.03 12.17
C GLN A 191 -17.75 27.46 12.73
N TYR A 192 -17.07 28.42 12.08
CA TYR A 192 -15.79 28.91 12.56
C TYR A 192 -15.90 29.59 13.93
N LYS A 193 -16.94 30.40 14.18
CA LYS A 193 -17.18 31.02 15.49
C LYS A 193 -17.41 29.97 16.59
N GLN A 194 -18.04 28.85 16.28
CA GLN A 194 -18.32 27.78 17.24
C GLN A 194 -17.09 26.90 17.49
N GLU A 195 -16.32 26.58 16.44
CA GLU A 195 -15.28 25.54 16.48
C GLU A 195 -13.85 26.10 16.53
N SER A 196 -13.68 27.43 16.40
CA SER A 196 -12.37 28.11 16.25
C SER A 196 -11.48 27.51 15.16
N SER A 197 -12.09 26.80 14.21
CA SER A 197 -11.43 26.12 13.12
C SER A 197 -12.34 25.98 11.90
N LEU A 198 -11.75 25.85 10.71
CA LEU A 198 -12.48 25.63 9.45
C LEU A 198 -11.74 24.57 8.63
N SER A 199 -12.44 23.50 8.27
CA SER A 199 -11.96 22.48 7.33
C SER A 199 -12.84 22.42 6.08
N PHE A 200 -12.24 22.31 4.90
CA PHE A 200 -12.98 22.00 3.68
C PHE A 200 -12.16 21.15 2.72
N LEU A 201 -12.87 20.30 1.96
CA LEU A 201 -12.29 19.60 0.82
C LEU A 201 -12.44 20.45 -0.44
N ARG A 202 -11.35 20.55 -1.20
CA ARG A 202 -11.27 21.22 -2.49
C ARG A 202 -10.88 20.21 -3.56
N VAL A 203 -11.55 20.27 -4.70
CA VAL A 203 -11.09 19.62 -5.93
C VAL A 203 -10.59 20.69 -6.88
N SER A 204 -9.43 20.47 -7.49
CA SER A 204 -8.90 21.33 -8.54
C SER A 204 -8.72 20.55 -9.83
N TYR A 205 -8.98 21.21 -10.95
CA TYR A 205 -8.67 20.75 -12.28
C TYR A 205 -7.59 21.65 -12.87
N SER A 206 -6.57 21.02 -13.45
CA SER A 206 -5.42 21.68 -14.03
C SER A 206 -5.30 21.34 -15.52
N THR A 207 -5.13 22.36 -16.38
CA THR A 207 -4.74 22.13 -17.78
C THR A 207 -3.29 21.63 -17.85
N PRO A 208 -2.88 20.99 -18.95
CA PRO A 208 -1.47 20.79 -19.24
C PRO A 208 -0.71 22.13 -19.25
N LEU A 209 0.59 22.06 -18.90
CA LEU A 209 1.49 23.19 -19.01
C LEU A 209 1.76 23.52 -20.48
N VAL A 210 1.53 24.77 -20.88
CA VAL A 210 1.78 25.29 -22.23
C VAL A 210 2.96 26.25 -22.18
N ALA A 211 4.05 25.92 -22.88
CA ALA A 211 5.20 26.80 -23.00
C ALA A 211 5.07 27.69 -24.25
N VAL A 212 5.24 29.01 -24.09
CA VAL A 212 5.18 29.99 -25.19
C VAL A 212 6.36 30.95 -25.12
N ASN A 213 6.84 31.41 -26.28
CA ASN A 213 7.97 32.34 -26.41
C ASN A 213 7.65 33.60 -27.24
N ASN A 214 6.43 33.72 -27.77
CA ASN A 214 5.97 34.85 -28.59
C ASN A 214 4.67 35.44 -28.01
N PRO A 215 4.51 36.78 -27.94
CA PRO A 215 3.25 37.43 -27.54
C PRO A 215 1.97 36.95 -28.25
N SER A 216 2.01 36.66 -29.56
CA SER A 216 0.82 36.17 -30.28
C SER A 216 0.42 34.77 -29.83
N HIS A 217 1.39 33.88 -29.67
CA HIS A 217 1.18 32.52 -29.15
C HIS A 217 0.73 32.55 -27.69
N PHE A 218 1.20 33.51 -26.89
CA PHE A 218 0.75 33.69 -25.51
C PHE A 218 -0.75 33.95 -25.41
N ARG A 219 -1.30 34.84 -26.26
CA ARG A 219 -2.76 35.08 -26.29
C ARG A 219 -3.53 33.83 -26.68
N ALA A 220 -3.13 33.20 -27.79
CA ALA A 220 -3.76 31.98 -28.27
C ALA A 220 -3.72 30.85 -27.22
N ALA A 221 -2.62 30.71 -26.48
CA ALA A 221 -2.48 29.74 -25.40
C ALA A 221 -3.41 30.06 -24.21
N VAL A 222 -3.55 31.33 -23.82
CA VAL A 222 -4.50 31.74 -22.78
C VAL A 222 -5.94 31.43 -23.20
N ASP A 223 -6.33 31.78 -24.43
CA ASP A 223 -7.67 31.50 -24.94
C ASP A 223 -7.96 30.00 -25.06
N GLY A 224 -6.94 29.21 -25.46
CA GLY A 224 -6.99 27.75 -25.46
C GLY A 224 -7.21 27.18 -24.06
N ILE A 225 -6.46 27.66 -23.07
CA ILE A 225 -6.59 27.27 -21.66
C ILE A 225 -7.99 27.60 -21.13
N ILE A 226 -8.51 28.79 -21.41
CA ILE A 226 -9.86 29.21 -21.01
C ILE A 226 -10.91 28.25 -21.59
N SER A 227 -10.81 27.97 -22.90
CA SER A 227 -11.73 27.08 -23.60
C SER A 227 -11.66 25.66 -23.03
N GLU A 228 -10.46 25.19 -22.71
CA GLU A 228 -10.25 23.89 -22.07
C GLU A 228 -10.85 23.84 -20.66
N LEU A 229 -10.65 24.86 -19.83
CA LEU A 229 -11.25 24.93 -18.49
C LEU A 229 -12.79 24.98 -18.55
N ALA A 230 -13.36 25.65 -19.55
CA ALA A 230 -14.80 25.68 -19.79
C ALA A 230 -15.33 24.29 -20.21
N ASN A 231 -14.62 23.61 -21.12
CA ASN A 231 -14.97 22.26 -21.55
C ASN A 231 -14.82 21.24 -20.41
N ALA A 232 -13.73 21.32 -19.65
CA ALA A 232 -13.51 20.49 -18.48
C ALA A 232 -14.61 20.67 -17.45
N HIS A 233 -15.05 21.91 -17.20
CA HIS A 233 -16.19 22.14 -16.31
C HIS A 233 -17.45 21.42 -16.80
N ARG A 234 -17.78 21.52 -18.09
CA ARG A 234 -19.00 20.92 -18.67
C ARG A 234 -18.96 19.40 -18.76
N PHE A 235 -17.81 18.83 -19.12
CA PHE A 235 -17.71 17.40 -19.45
C PHE A 235 -16.99 16.61 -18.36
N GLU A 236 -15.90 17.13 -17.83
CA GLU A 236 -15.09 16.39 -16.85
C GLU A 236 -15.65 16.54 -15.44
N ILE A 237 -15.97 17.76 -15.01
CA ILE A 237 -16.44 18.05 -13.66
C ILE A 237 -17.90 17.64 -13.50
N GLN A 238 -18.79 18.14 -14.37
CA GLN A 238 -20.21 17.82 -14.24
C GLN A 238 -20.53 16.34 -14.48
N GLN A 239 -19.85 15.64 -15.41
CA GLN A 239 -20.17 14.23 -15.65
C GLN A 239 -19.44 13.29 -14.68
N LYS A 240 -18.14 13.51 -14.42
CA LYS A 240 -17.36 12.57 -13.62
C LYS A 240 -17.45 12.85 -12.13
N ILE A 241 -17.35 14.11 -11.70
CA ILE A 241 -17.44 14.45 -10.27
C ILE A 241 -18.89 14.42 -9.80
N ILE A 242 -19.79 15.14 -10.48
CA ILE A 242 -21.20 15.20 -10.05
C ILE A 242 -21.96 13.94 -10.44
N GLY A 243 -21.71 13.39 -11.64
CA GLY A 243 -22.39 12.17 -12.10
C GLY A 243 -21.81 10.88 -11.51
N THR A 244 -20.56 10.56 -11.82
CA THR A 244 -19.95 9.27 -11.44
C THR A 244 -19.64 9.18 -9.95
N LEU A 245 -19.03 10.23 -9.37
CA LEU A 245 -18.65 10.26 -7.96
C LEU A 245 -19.75 10.79 -7.04
N ARG A 246 -20.86 11.28 -7.61
CA ARG A 246 -22.01 11.86 -6.87
C ARG A 246 -21.63 12.95 -5.88
N LEU A 247 -20.56 13.70 -6.14
CA LEU A 247 -20.14 14.79 -5.26
C LEU A 247 -20.86 16.07 -5.64
N GLN A 248 -21.44 16.76 -4.66
CA GLN A 248 -21.89 18.13 -4.87
C GLN A 248 -20.69 19.07 -4.81
N VAL A 249 -20.38 19.70 -5.93
CA VAL A 249 -19.26 20.64 -6.02
C VAL A 249 -19.73 22.03 -6.42
N LYS A 250 -19.20 23.04 -5.73
CA LYS A 250 -19.48 24.45 -6.00
C LYS A 250 -18.20 25.13 -6.45
N GLU A 251 -18.28 25.77 -7.60
CA GLU A 251 -17.15 26.48 -8.20
C GLU A 251 -16.66 27.64 -7.34
N ILE A 252 -15.34 27.76 -7.22
CA ILE A 252 -14.70 28.81 -6.43
C ILE A 252 -14.65 30.09 -7.27
N LYS A 253 -15.44 31.10 -6.86
CA LYS A 253 -15.62 32.35 -7.61
C LYS A 253 -14.65 33.47 -7.27
N LEU A 254 -13.68 33.29 -6.37
CA LEU A 254 -12.73 34.34 -5.96
C LEU A 254 -11.33 33.76 -5.84
N PRO A 255 -10.26 34.55 -6.03
CA PRO A 255 -8.90 34.10 -5.83
C PRO A 255 -8.69 33.99 -4.32
N PRO A 256 -8.69 32.79 -3.72
CA PRO A 256 -8.60 32.70 -2.30
C PRO A 256 -7.13 32.95 -1.96
N VAL A 257 -6.82 33.88 -1.06
CA VAL A 257 -5.48 34.08 -0.42
C VAL A 257 -4.92 32.79 0.25
N PHE A 258 -5.59 31.65 0.07
CA PHE A 258 -5.32 30.30 0.53
C PHE A 258 -4.19 29.59 -0.26
N PHE A 259 -3.56 30.26 -1.23
CA PHE A 259 -2.56 29.70 -2.14
C PHE A 259 -1.22 29.26 -1.52
N ALA A 260 -1.10 29.16 -0.19
CA ALA A 260 0.13 28.67 0.44
C ALA A 260 0.45 27.21 0.01
N SER A 261 -0.57 26.39 -0.27
CA SER A 261 -0.39 25.03 -0.78
C SER A 261 -0.13 24.94 -2.29
N GLU A 262 -0.34 26.03 -3.04
CA GLU A 262 -0.09 26.10 -4.50
C GLU A 262 1.22 26.79 -4.85
N LEU A 263 2.03 27.14 -3.85
CA LEU A 263 3.36 27.68 -4.08
C LEU A 263 4.32 26.64 -4.70
N GLY A 264 3.91 25.38 -4.86
CA GLY A 264 4.67 24.31 -5.52
C GLY A 264 3.82 23.39 -6.41
N THR A 265 2.85 23.91 -7.18
CA THR A 265 1.93 23.09 -7.99
C THR A 265 1.98 23.36 -9.50
N LEU A 266 3.17 23.64 -10.03
CA LEU A 266 3.47 23.38 -11.44
C LEU A 266 3.94 21.92 -11.66
N ASP A 267 3.95 21.11 -10.61
CA ASP A 267 4.91 20.02 -10.45
C ASP A 267 4.25 18.63 -10.55
N ASN A 268 3.62 18.33 -11.69
CA ASN A 268 3.46 16.93 -12.07
C ASN A 268 4.65 16.55 -12.98
N PRO A 269 5.59 15.71 -12.52
CA PRO A 269 6.76 15.31 -13.30
C PRO A 269 6.39 14.73 -14.68
N GLY A 270 5.25 14.06 -14.79
CA GLY A 270 4.73 13.51 -16.04
C GLY A 270 4.27 14.57 -17.05
N GLN A 271 3.96 15.80 -16.63
CA GLN A 271 3.65 16.92 -17.54
C GLN A 271 4.93 17.63 -17.99
N LEU A 272 5.94 17.74 -17.11
CA LEU A 272 7.24 18.34 -17.44
C LEU A 272 8.02 17.49 -18.45
N ALA A 273 7.96 16.16 -18.33
CA ALA A 273 8.57 15.23 -19.28
C ALA A 273 8.03 15.38 -20.73
N ARG A 274 6.83 15.93 -20.91
CA ARG A 274 6.20 16.12 -22.24
C ARG A 274 6.68 17.37 -22.98
N LEU A 275 7.39 18.28 -22.31
CA LEU A 275 7.88 19.52 -22.91
C LEU A 275 9.20 19.35 -23.69
N GLY A 276 9.74 18.13 -23.73
CA GLY A 276 10.91 17.78 -24.53
C GLY A 276 12.26 18.08 -23.86
N PRO A 277 13.37 17.62 -24.45
CA PRO A 277 14.71 17.68 -23.87
C PRO A 277 15.35 19.09 -23.89
N GLU A 278 14.80 20.03 -24.68
CA GLU A 278 15.39 21.37 -24.82
C GLU A 278 14.81 22.34 -23.77
N GLY A 279 15.50 22.45 -22.63
CA GLY A 279 15.32 23.52 -21.64
C GLY A 279 14.52 23.19 -20.38
N PHE A 280 13.87 22.02 -20.33
CA PHE A 280 13.06 21.59 -19.17
C PHE A 280 13.58 20.31 -18.48
N SER A 281 14.63 19.66 -19.01
CA SER A 281 15.27 18.48 -18.38
C SER A 281 15.93 18.83 -17.04
N ASP A 282 16.66 19.95 -17.01
CA ASP A 282 17.34 20.43 -15.80
C ASP A 282 16.33 20.94 -14.78
N LEU A 283 15.22 21.52 -15.27
CA LEU A 283 14.08 21.90 -14.44
C LEU A 283 13.41 20.69 -13.79
N ALA A 284 13.23 19.59 -14.52
CA ALA A 284 12.64 18.36 -13.99
C ALA A 284 13.53 17.73 -12.91
N LEU A 285 14.85 17.69 -13.12
CA LEU A 285 15.83 17.16 -12.17
C LEU A 285 15.96 18.03 -10.90
N ASP A 286 15.95 19.36 -11.04
CA ASP A 286 15.96 20.28 -9.91
C ASP A 286 14.66 20.21 -9.10
N ILE A 287 13.49 20.20 -9.74
CA ILE A 287 12.18 20.12 -9.09
C ILE A 287 12.02 18.81 -8.31
N GLU A 288 12.51 17.69 -8.83
CA GLU A 288 12.46 16.38 -8.15
C GLU A 288 13.24 16.40 -6.81
N SER A 289 14.34 17.17 -6.74
CA SER A 289 15.13 17.33 -5.52
C SER A 289 14.41 18.15 -4.43
N TYR A 290 13.54 19.08 -4.80
CA TYR A 290 12.78 19.96 -3.89
C TYR A 290 11.36 19.46 -3.57
N LEU A 291 10.78 18.58 -4.39
CA LEU A 291 9.52 17.86 -4.10
C LEU A 291 9.65 16.93 -2.88
N SER A 292 10.87 16.61 -2.47
CA SER A 292 11.17 16.01 -1.17
C SER A 292 11.08 17.08 -0.04
N ILE A 293 9.86 17.46 0.35
CA ILE A 293 9.64 18.22 1.59
C ILE A 293 9.97 17.27 2.75
N SER A 294 11.25 17.23 3.13
CA SER A 294 11.66 16.62 4.38
C SER A 294 11.17 17.53 5.52
N PRO A 295 10.50 17.00 6.56
CA PRO A 295 9.92 17.77 7.66
C PRO A 295 10.92 18.61 8.50
N ASN A 296 12.19 18.69 8.09
CA ASN A 296 13.30 19.25 8.85
C ASN A 296 14.09 20.36 8.12
N LYS A 297 13.64 20.88 6.96
CA LYS A 297 14.30 22.02 6.31
C LYS A 297 13.51 23.31 6.54
N ASN A 298 14.20 24.35 7.03
CA ASN A 298 13.64 25.69 7.17
C ASN A 298 13.48 26.35 5.80
N ILE A 299 12.39 27.09 5.62
CA ILE A 299 12.19 27.96 4.45
C ILE A 299 12.84 29.31 4.75
N VAL A 300 13.75 29.75 3.89
CA VAL A 300 14.38 31.07 3.99
C VAL A 300 13.67 32.00 3.00
N GLY A 301 13.04 33.06 3.51
CA GLY A 301 12.47 34.12 2.68
C GLY A 301 13.57 35.02 2.11
N ILE A 302 13.32 35.64 0.95
CA ILE A 302 14.19 36.69 0.42
C ILE A 302 13.78 38.03 1.07
N GLY A 303 14.77 38.72 1.63
CA GLY A 303 14.59 39.80 2.62
C GLY A 303 14.89 39.26 4.02
N GLU A 304 15.60 40.02 4.85
CA GLU A 304 16.27 39.59 6.11
C GLU A 304 15.37 39.00 7.22
N THR A 305 14.14 38.61 6.90
CA THR A 305 13.21 37.92 7.80
C THR A 305 13.29 36.40 7.61
N VAL A 306 14.04 35.75 8.49
CA VAL A 306 13.95 34.30 8.72
C VAL A 306 12.66 34.04 9.49
N TYR A 307 11.69 33.36 8.85
CA TYR A 307 10.52 32.85 9.57
C TYR A 307 10.93 31.63 10.38
N GLU A 308 11.20 31.83 11.66
CA GLU A 308 11.38 30.74 12.61
C GLU A 308 10.01 30.12 12.91
N THR A 309 9.57 29.18 12.06
CA THR A 309 8.39 28.35 12.35
C THR A 309 8.75 27.35 13.42
N GLN A 310 8.66 27.77 14.69
CA GLN A 310 8.68 26.83 15.80
C GLN A 310 7.60 25.76 15.60
N LYS A 311 8.09 24.55 15.30
CA LYS A 311 7.51 23.24 15.59
C LYS A 311 6.09 23.00 15.06
N SER A 312 6.09 22.55 13.81
CA SER A 312 5.45 21.28 13.44
C SER A 312 3.92 21.19 13.55
N LEU A 313 3.12 22.23 13.33
CA LEU A 313 1.66 22.02 13.25
C LEU A 313 1.23 21.36 11.92
N PRO A 314 1.73 21.80 10.74
CA PRO A 314 1.47 21.08 9.49
C PRO A 314 2.06 19.68 9.51
N GLY A 315 3.23 19.49 10.12
CA GLY A 315 3.85 18.18 10.34
C GLY A 315 3.15 17.31 11.39
N ARG A 316 2.44 17.89 12.38
CA ARG A 316 1.63 17.18 13.38
C ARG A 316 0.20 16.90 12.92
N ILE A 317 -0.34 17.72 12.03
CA ILE A 317 -1.61 17.50 11.34
C ILE A 317 -1.38 16.56 10.16
N LEU A 318 -0.27 16.65 9.43
CA LEU A 318 0.19 15.58 8.54
C LEU A 318 0.52 14.34 9.35
N GLN A 319 1.17 14.38 10.52
CA GLN A 319 1.27 13.20 11.39
C GLN A 319 -0.07 12.78 11.99
N GLY A 320 -1.06 13.66 12.10
CA GLY A 320 -2.40 13.37 12.63
C GLY A 320 -3.24 12.68 11.57
N ILE A 321 -3.22 13.21 10.35
CA ILE A 321 -3.81 12.66 9.14
C ILE A 321 -2.98 11.48 8.61
N VAL A 322 -1.68 11.35 8.88
CA VAL A 322 -0.82 10.15 8.64
C VAL A 322 -0.87 9.19 9.82
N ARG A 323 -1.39 9.60 10.99
CA ARG A 323 -1.83 8.68 12.04
C ARG A 323 -3.26 8.20 11.79
N GLU A 324 -4.10 8.98 11.11
CA GLU A 324 -5.43 8.56 10.64
C GLU A 324 -5.35 7.82 9.29
N ILE A 325 -4.38 8.12 8.42
CA ILE A 325 -3.93 7.30 7.29
C ILE A 325 -2.97 6.25 7.86
N LYS A 326 -3.55 5.14 8.32
CA LYS A 326 -2.91 3.91 8.79
C LYS A 326 -2.18 4.02 10.15
N VAL A 327 -2.91 4.35 11.20
CA VAL A 327 -2.89 3.43 12.35
C VAL A 327 -3.91 2.36 11.98
N LEU A 328 -3.41 1.17 11.59
CA LEU A 328 -4.16 -0.07 11.77
C LEU A 328 -4.91 0.04 13.11
N PRO A 329 -6.19 -0.39 13.22
CA PRO A 329 -6.96 -0.30 14.46
C PRO A 329 -6.03 -0.56 15.64
N PRO A 330 -6.01 0.35 16.65
CA PRO A 330 -4.93 0.49 17.63
C PRO A 330 -4.34 -0.87 17.92
N VAL A 331 -3.10 -1.10 17.43
CA VAL A 331 -2.35 -2.37 17.43
C VAL A 331 -3.16 -3.42 18.17
N ASP A 332 -4.03 -4.12 17.42
CA ASP A 332 -4.95 -5.10 18.00
C ASP A 332 -4.15 -5.87 19.07
N PRO A 333 -4.54 -5.92 20.36
CA PRO A 333 -3.69 -6.43 21.46
C PRO A 333 -3.07 -7.81 21.17
N ILE A 334 -3.67 -8.52 20.22
CA ILE A 334 -3.20 -9.73 19.57
C ILE A 334 -1.77 -9.61 18.98
N LEU A 335 -1.38 -8.47 18.42
CA LEU A 335 -0.05 -8.23 17.84
C LEU A 335 1.06 -8.30 18.90
N ASP A 336 0.78 -7.91 20.16
CA ASP A 336 1.75 -8.02 21.25
C ASP A 336 2.04 -9.48 21.65
N ASN A 337 1.06 -10.37 21.38
CA ASN A 337 1.10 -11.80 21.66
C ASN A 337 1.60 -12.65 20.48
N LEU A 338 1.91 -12.04 19.34
CA LEU A 338 2.46 -12.78 18.21
C LEU A 338 3.83 -13.38 18.55
N PRO A 339 4.19 -14.53 17.93
CA PRO A 339 5.52 -15.07 18.08
C PRO A 339 6.58 -14.05 17.63
N LYS A 340 7.51 -13.73 18.54
CA LYS A 340 8.61 -12.79 18.28
C LYS A 340 9.89 -13.48 17.80
N ILE A 341 9.87 -14.81 17.73
CA ILE A 341 10.99 -15.66 17.37
C ILE A 341 10.48 -16.74 16.43
N GLY A 342 11.25 -17.04 15.40
CA GLY A 342 10.96 -18.08 14.42
C GLY A 342 11.25 -17.63 13.00
N GLY A 343 11.16 -18.56 12.07
CA GLY A 343 11.26 -18.27 10.65
C GLY A 343 10.10 -17.41 10.14
N TYR A 344 10.41 -16.51 9.21
CA TYR A 344 9.42 -15.65 8.58
C TYR A 344 8.52 -16.44 7.63
N ILE A 345 7.22 -16.49 7.92
CA ILE A 345 6.22 -17.18 7.08
C ILE A 345 5.60 -16.24 6.05
N GLY A 346 5.48 -14.96 6.41
CA GLY A 346 4.80 -13.95 5.62
C GLY A 346 4.23 -12.87 6.51
N ASN A 347 3.33 -12.06 5.97
CA ASN A 347 2.82 -10.88 6.66
C ASN A 347 1.36 -11.07 7.08
N ILE A 348 1.01 -10.57 8.26
CA ILE A 348 -0.38 -10.56 8.72
C ILE A 348 -1.21 -9.66 7.81
N MET A 349 -2.47 -10.03 7.61
CA MET A 349 -3.40 -9.25 6.81
C MET A 349 -4.42 -8.54 7.68
N SER A 350 -4.80 -7.34 7.26
CA SER A 350 -5.94 -6.60 7.80
C SER A 350 -6.96 -6.43 6.68
N GLY A 351 -8.05 -7.19 6.74
CA GLY A 351 -9.01 -7.31 5.64
C GLY A 351 -8.39 -7.92 4.37
N SER A 352 -8.36 -7.15 3.29
CA SER A 352 -7.74 -7.52 2.01
C SER A 352 -6.30 -7.02 1.85
N ARG A 353 -5.77 -6.24 2.81
CA ARG A 353 -4.44 -5.63 2.72
C ARG A 353 -3.39 -6.44 3.46
N VAL A 354 -2.25 -6.67 2.82
CA VAL A 354 -1.03 -7.18 3.46
C VAL A 354 -0.47 -6.06 4.34
N THR A 355 -0.18 -6.37 5.60
CA THR A 355 0.46 -5.42 6.53
C THR A 355 1.98 -5.59 6.53
N ASP A 356 2.71 -4.71 7.22
CA ASP A 356 4.15 -4.86 7.40
C ASP A 356 4.49 -5.70 8.65
N PHE A 357 3.49 -6.31 9.30
CA PHE A 357 3.69 -7.12 10.50
C PHE A 357 4.05 -8.56 10.13
N PRO A 358 5.28 -9.01 10.41
CA PRO A 358 5.68 -10.36 10.07
C PRO A 358 5.00 -11.37 11.00
N PHE A 359 4.44 -12.42 10.41
CA PHE A 359 4.10 -13.64 11.11
C PHE A 359 5.33 -14.54 11.14
N LEU A 360 5.94 -14.63 12.32
CA LEU A 360 7.05 -15.54 12.57
C LEU A 360 6.51 -16.85 13.14
N TYR A 361 7.07 -17.97 12.69
CA TYR A 361 6.74 -19.29 13.20
C TYR A 361 8.03 -20.04 13.48
N ARG A 362 8.26 -20.36 14.76
CA ARG A 362 9.38 -21.19 15.16
C ARG A 362 9.02 -22.64 14.91
N THR A 363 9.89 -23.38 14.24
CA THR A 363 9.72 -24.83 14.13
C THR A 363 9.82 -25.42 15.53
N VAL A 364 8.73 -26.04 15.98
CA VAL A 364 8.68 -26.73 17.26
C VAL A 364 8.23 -28.17 17.05
N PRO A 365 8.70 -29.12 17.88
CA PRO A 365 8.22 -30.49 17.82
C PRO A 365 6.71 -30.50 18.02
N SER A 366 5.99 -30.84 16.95
CA SER A 366 4.53 -30.76 16.90
C SER A 366 4.00 -31.33 15.59
N ILE A 367 2.68 -31.46 15.50
CA ILE A 367 2.02 -31.80 14.24
C ILE A 367 1.42 -30.51 13.67
N LEU A 368 1.76 -30.25 12.41
CA LEU A 368 1.32 -29.13 11.60
C LEU A 368 0.48 -29.65 10.45
N TYR A 369 -0.43 -28.78 10.00
CA TYR A 369 -1.38 -29.15 8.98
C TYR A 369 -1.63 -28.00 8.02
N ALA A 370 -1.60 -28.27 6.71
CA ALA A 370 -1.93 -27.30 5.67
C ALA A 370 -2.94 -27.86 4.67
N SER A 371 -4.01 -27.12 4.40
CA SER A 371 -5.09 -27.57 3.52
C SER A 371 -5.80 -26.50 2.73
N GLY A 372 -6.66 -26.91 1.79
CA GLY A 372 -7.40 -26.05 0.89
C GLY A 372 -7.29 -26.50 -0.55
N ARG A 373 -7.89 -25.75 -1.47
CA ARG A 373 -8.01 -26.17 -2.88
C ARG A 373 -6.67 -26.19 -3.61
N THR A 374 -6.66 -26.89 -4.73
CA THR A 374 -5.51 -26.93 -5.65
C THR A 374 -5.14 -25.52 -6.12
N ARG A 375 -3.84 -25.22 -6.21
CA ARG A 375 -3.27 -23.91 -6.61
C ARG A 375 -3.53 -22.73 -5.68
N GLU A 376 -4.05 -22.94 -4.47
CA GLU A 376 -4.26 -21.85 -3.49
C GLU A 376 -2.99 -21.42 -2.74
N GLY A 377 -1.87 -22.14 -2.90
CA GLY A 377 -0.58 -21.75 -2.30
C GLY A 377 -0.07 -22.67 -1.17
N LYS A 378 -0.67 -23.86 -0.98
CA LYS A 378 -0.20 -24.86 -0.02
C LYS A 378 1.30 -25.18 -0.16
N SER A 379 1.74 -25.51 -1.37
CA SER A 379 3.15 -25.81 -1.65
C SER A 379 4.08 -24.61 -1.44
N TYR A 380 3.57 -23.36 -1.45
CA TYR A 380 4.38 -22.19 -1.09
C TYR A 380 4.62 -22.15 0.41
N LEU A 381 3.57 -22.32 1.22
CA LEU A 381 3.71 -22.38 2.67
C LEU A 381 4.57 -23.55 3.11
N GLU A 382 4.34 -24.74 2.56
CA GLU A 382 5.15 -25.91 2.81
C GLU A 382 6.63 -25.62 2.56
N ARG A 383 6.95 -25.04 1.41
CA ARG A 383 8.33 -24.67 1.07
C ARG A 383 8.93 -23.67 2.04
N VAL A 384 8.15 -22.64 2.39
CA VAL A 384 8.54 -21.61 3.36
C VAL A 384 8.83 -22.22 4.74
N LEU A 385 8.01 -23.17 5.20
CA LEU A 385 8.22 -23.89 6.46
C LEU A 385 9.48 -24.75 6.41
N VAL A 386 9.72 -25.46 5.31
CA VAL A 386 10.95 -26.26 5.12
C VAL A 386 12.19 -25.37 5.07
N GLU A 387 12.16 -24.26 4.33
CA GLU A 387 13.24 -23.28 4.27
C GLU A 387 13.57 -22.71 5.65
N ASN A 388 12.54 -22.44 6.45
CA ASN A 388 12.69 -21.94 7.81
C ASN A 388 13.27 -23.02 8.73
N ALA A 389 12.80 -24.27 8.66
CA ALA A 389 13.36 -25.39 9.42
C ALA A 389 14.84 -25.65 9.06
N TYR A 390 15.19 -25.54 7.77
CA TYR A 390 16.57 -25.60 7.31
C TYR A 390 17.42 -24.48 7.94
N ALA A 391 16.93 -23.24 7.91
CA ALA A 391 17.62 -22.08 8.46
C ALA A 391 17.73 -22.12 10.00
N GLU A 392 16.76 -22.75 10.68
CA GLU A 392 16.77 -22.99 12.12
C GLU A 392 17.68 -24.16 12.53
N GLY A 393 18.28 -24.86 11.56
CA GLY A 393 19.26 -25.91 11.81
C GLY A 393 18.68 -27.27 12.17
N VAL A 394 17.43 -27.57 11.76
CA VAL A 394 16.85 -28.91 11.94
C VAL A 394 17.76 -29.95 11.28
N GLU A 395 18.10 -30.99 12.03
CA GLU A 395 19.13 -31.97 11.65
C GLU A 395 18.70 -32.75 10.40
N SER A 396 17.53 -33.40 10.47
CA SER A 396 16.93 -34.15 9.37
C SER A 396 15.63 -33.53 8.89
N ILE A 397 15.50 -33.39 7.57
CA ILE A 397 14.28 -32.91 6.92
C ILE A 397 13.94 -33.87 5.80
N LEU A 398 12.82 -34.58 5.93
CA LEU A 398 12.34 -35.54 4.96
C LEU A 398 11.08 -35.02 4.30
N ILE A 399 11.09 -34.86 2.99
CA ILE A 399 9.89 -34.54 2.21
C ILE A 399 9.49 -35.77 1.40
N ILE A 400 8.31 -36.31 1.67
CA ILE A 400 7.69 -37.37 0.89
C ILE A 400 6.78 -36.69 -0.14
N ASP A 401 7.21 -36.70 -1.39
CA ASP A 401 6.59 -36.00 -2.51
C ASP A 401 5.94 -37.02 -3.46
N PRO A 402 4.61 -37.12 -3.55
CA PRO A 402 3.95 -38.00 -4.51
C PRO A 402 4.15 -37.54 -5.97
N THR A 403 4.57 -36.28 -6.13
CA THR A 403 4.89 -35.64 -7.41
C THR A 403 6.40 -35.50 -7.55
N LEU A 404 6.86 -34.48 -8.28
CA LEU A 404 8.27 -34.10 -8.38
C LEU A 404 8.47 -32.61 -8.05
N GLN A 405 7.44 -31.94 -7.53
CA GLN A 405 7.45 -30.50 -7.30
C GLN A 405 8.37 -30.11 -6.14
N ASN A 406 8.56 -30.99 -5.17
CA ASN A 406 9.45 -30.77 -4.04
C ASN A 406 10.93 -30.94 -4.37
N CYS A 407 11.25 -31.69 -5.43
CA CYS A 407 12.62 -31.74 -5.96
C CYS A 407 13.12 -30.36 -6.43
N GLY A 408 12.21 -29.43 -6.75
CA GLY A 408 12.52 -28.02 -7.01
C GLY A 408 13.29 -27.32 -5.88
N ILE A 409 13.32 -27.89 -4.65
CA ILE A 409 13.97 -27.26 -3.49
C ILE A 409 15.46 -27.03 -3.71
N ALA A 410 16.09 -27.88 -4.53
CA ALA A 410 17.50 -27.81 -4.86
C ALA A 410 17.86 -26.64 -5.79
N PHE A 411 16.86 -25.89 -6.27
CA PHE A 411 17.04 -24.84 -7.27
C PHE A 411 16.46 -23.50 -6.78
N PRO A 412 17.06 -22.38 -7.19
CA PRO A 412 16.50 -21.06 -6.90
C PRO A 412 15.12 -20.89 -7.54
N ALA A 413 14.26 -20.10 -6.90
CA ALA A 413 13.02 -19.64 -7.51
C ALA A 413 13.31 -18.87 -8.80
N THR A 414 12.75 -19.33 -9.93
CA THR A 414 12.93 -18.71 -11.25
C THR A 414 11.62 -18.24 -11.88
N SER A 415 10.47 -18.63 -11.32
CA SER A 415 9.17 -18.27 -11.89
C SER A 415 8.93 -16.76 -11.77
N PRO A 416 8.62 -16.05 -12.89
CA PRO A 416 8.31 -14.63 -12.84
C PRO A 416 7.11 -14.30 -11.93
N GLU A 417 6.13 -15.21 -11.81
CA GLU A 417 4.99 -15.02 -10.90
C GLU A 417 5.41 -15.02 -9.43
N ILE A 418 6.36 -15.90 -9.07
CA ILE A 418 6.90 -15.99 -7.71
C ILE A 418 7.78 -14.77 -7.42
N LEU A 419 8.69 -14.45 -8.35
CA LEU A 419 9.63 -13.34 -8.19
C LEU A 419 8.93 -11.97 -8.13
N LYS A 420 7.83 -11.77 -8.88
CA LYS A 420 7.01 -10.55 -8.74
C LYS A 420 6.45 -10.35 -7.33
N ARG A 421 6.23 -11.43 -6.57
CA ARG A 421 5.75 -11.32 -5.19
C ARG A 421 6.85 -10.88 -4.24
N TYR A 422 8.14 -11.00 -4.57
CA TYR A 422 9.24 -10.68 -3.66
C TYR A 422 9.15 -9.21 -3.18
N SER A 423 8.79 -8.29 -4.07
CA SER A 423 8.60 -6.87 -3.72
C SER A 423 7.44 -6.61 -2.75
N LEU A 424 6.47 -7.54 -2.61
CA LEU A 424 5.39 -7.42 -1.63
C LEU A 424 5.82 -7.79 -0.21
N PHE A 425 6.98 -8.43 -0.07
CA PHE A 425 7.53 -8.93 1.20
C PHE A 425 8.94 -8.39 1.46
N ASP A 426 9.33 -7.32 0.77
CA ASP A 426 10.66 -6.70 0.85
C ASP A 426 11.82 -7.69 0.66
N LEU A 427 11.63 -8.70 -0.18
CA LEU A 427 12.66 -9.67 -0.53
C LEU A 427 13.43 -9.19 -1.77
N PRO A 428 14.77 -9.11 -1.73
CA PRO A 428 15.59 -8.89 -2.92
C PRO A 428 15.53 -10.07 -3.90
N LEU A 429 15.60 -9.83 -5.21
CA LEU A 429 15.54 -10.92 -6.22
C LEU A 429 16.69 -11.92 -6.10
N ASP A 430 17.86 -11.48 -5.64
CA ASP A 430 19.05 -12.30 -5.40
C ASP A 430 18.95 -13.17 -4.13
N TYR A 431 17.86 -13.06 -3.35
CA TYR A 431 17.58 -14.00 -2.26
C TYR A 431 17.05 -15.35 -2.76
N ALA A 432 16.59 -15.44 -4.01
CA ALA A 432 16.16 -16.70 -4.60
C ALA A 432 17.33 -17.69 -4.62
N ARG A 433 17.18 -18.83 -3.94
CA ARG A 433 18.25 -19.83 -3.77
C ARG A 433 17.69 -21.24 -3.60
N GLY A 434 18.45 -22.22 -4.08
CA GLY A 434 18.19 -23.62 -3.78
C GLY A 434 18.77 -24.03 -2.43
N LEU A 435 18.28 -25.14 -1.87
CA LEU A 435 18.82 -25.76 -0.67
C LEU A 435 19.44 -27.12 -1.03
N PRO A 436 20.57 -27.51 -0.43
CA PRO A 436 21.31 -28.73 -0.80
C PRO A 436 20.62 -29.99 -0.24
N PHE A 437 19.46 -30.34 -0.79
CA PHE A 437 18.73 -31.57 -0.47
C PHE A 437 19.16 -32.70 -1.41
N LYS A 438 19.34 -33.90 -0.85
CA LYS A 438 19.48 -35.11 -1.64
C LYS A 438 18.13 -35.49 -2.26
N LEU A 439 18.13 -35.82 -3.54
CA LEU A 439 16.91 -36.12 -4.29
C LEU A 439 16.84 -37.62 -4.58
N TYR A 440 15.93 -38.31 -3.90
CA TYR A 440 15.64 -39.72 -4.09
C TYR A 440 14.45 -39.89 -5.02
N THR A 441 14.64 -40.62 -6.13
CA THR A 441 13.59 -40.85 -7.14
C THR A 441 13.53 -42.35 -7.45
N PRO A 442 13.01 -43.22 -6.56
CA PRO A 442 12.99 -44.68 -6.78
C PRO A 442 12.34 -45.11 -8.11
N GLY A 443 11.47 -44.29 -8.71
CA GLY A 443 10.85 -44.55 -10.00
C GLY A 443 11.56 -43.93 -11.22
N SER A 444 12.75 -43.33 -11.07
CA SER A 444 13.52 -42.74 -12.17
C SER A 444 15.02 -42.95 -11.97
N THR A 445 15.77 -43.02 -13.07
CA THR A 445 17.24 -43.11 -13.05
C THR A 445 17.92 -41.77 -12.79
N ALA A 446 17.17 -40.66 -12.78
CA ALA A 446 17.70 -39.31 -12.62
C ALA A 446 18.20 -39.02 -11.20
N GLY A 447 17.56 -39.61 -10.17
CA GLY A 447 17.85 -39.39 -8.77
C GLY A 447 18.53 -40.57 -8.08
N PHE A 448 18.79 -40.44 -6.78
CA PHE A 448 19.30 -41.55 -5.98
C PHE A 448 18.21 -42.62 -5.80
N ALA A 449 18.60 -43.89 -5.85
CA ALA A 449 17.77 -44.97 -5.34
C ALA A 449 17.63 -44.85 -3.81
N LEU A 450 16.52 -45.33 -3.26
CA LEU A 450 16.36 -45.39 -1.81
C LEU A 450 17.48 -46.23 -1.18
N PRO A 451 18.03 -45.82 -0.03
CA PRO A 451 19.05 -46.60 0.65
C PRO A 451 18.47 -47.93 1.12
N GLY A 452 19.31 -48.97 1.19
CA GLY A 452 18.88 -50.30 1.66
C GLY A 452 18.31 -50.30 3.09
N SER A 453 18.63 -49.28 3.89
CA SER A 453 17.93 -48.96 5.13
C SER A 453 17.43 -47.52 5.09
N VAL A 454 16.10 -47.34 5.14
CA VAL A 454 15.46 -46.02 5.20
C VAL A 454 15.85 -45.20 6.43
N ALA A 455 16.38 -45.84 7.49
CA ALA A 455 16.89 -45.14 8.67
C ALA A 455 18.08 -44.22 8.34
N GLN A 456 18.82 -44.47 7.26
CA GLN A 456 19.92 -43.60 6.81
C GLN A 456 19.41 -42.20 6.45
N LEU A 457 18.17 -42.10 5.94
CA LEU A 457 17.53 -40.82 5.58
C LEU A 457 17.39 -39.90 6.79
N LEU A 458 17.28 -40.44 8.01
CA LEU A 458 17.09 -39.67 9.25
C LEU A 458 18.35 -38.93 9.71
N SER A 459 19.45 -39.07 8.98
CA SER A 459 20.66 -38.24 9.13
C SER A 459 20.81 -37.19 8.02
N GLU A 460 19.81 -37.07 7.15
CA GLU A 460 19.88 -36.29 5.92
C GLU A 460 18.75 -35.28 5.77
N LYS A 461 18.96 -34.34 4.84
CA LYS A 461 17.94 -33.46 4.30
C LYS A 461 17.62 -33.96 2.90
N ALA A 462 16.46 -34.57 2.74
CA ALA A 462 16.13 -35.38 1.57
C ALA A 462 14.71 -35.13 1.06
N VAL A 463 14.56 -35.17 -0.25
CA VAL A 463 13.26 -35.27 -0.94
C VAL A 463 13.15 -36.67 -1.51
N ILE A 464 12.02 -37.33 -1.26
CA ILE A 464 11.70 -38.67 -1.73
C ILE A 464 10.50 -38.53 -2.66
N SER A 465 10.79 -38.47 -3.96
CA SER A 465 9.79 -38.39 -5.01
C SER A 465 9.26 -39.78 -5.33
N LEU A 466 7.97 -39.99 -5.11
CA LEU A 466 7.25 -41.20 -5.49
C LEU A 466 6.75 -41.15 -6.95
N LYS A 467 6.97 -40.02 -7.65
CA LYS A 467 6.73 -39.94 -9.09
C LYS A 467 7.63 -40.93 -9.83
N GLY A 468 7.05 -41.60 -10.83
CA GLY A 468 7.72 -42.64 -11.62
C GLY A 468 7.58 -44.04 -11.05
N ILE A 469 7.08 -44.21 -9.82
CA ILE A 469 6.60 -45.52 -9.37
C ILE A 469 5.31 -45.80 -10.14
N SER A 470 5.47 -46.48 -11.26
CA SER A 470 4.43 -46.76 -12.26
C SER A 470 4.26 -48.26 -12.48
N PRO A 471 3.18 -48.71 -13.13
CA PRO A 471 2.94 -50.12 -13.39
C PRO A 471 4.05 -50.81 -14.22
N GLU A 472 4.86 -50.02 -14.95
CA GLU A 472 6.02 -50.51 -15.68
C GLU A 472 7.21 -50.86 -14.76
N VAL A 473 7.26 -50.28 -13.56
CA VAL A 473 8.36 -50.46 -12.58
C VAL A 473 7.96 -51.45 -11.48
N VAL A 474 6.70 -51.39 -11.02
CA VAL A 474 6.16 -52.23 -9.94
C VAL A 474 4.75 -52.71 -10.27
N GLU A 475 4.40 -53.91 -9.81
CA GLU A 475 3.09 -54.51 -10.08
C GLU A 475 1.91 -53.71 -9.46
N ASP A 476 2.07 -53.25 -8.22
CA ASP A 476 1.10 -52.39 -7.53
C ASP A 476 1.77 -51.10 -7.05
N THR A 477 1.45 -50.00 -7.73
CA THR A 477 2.00 -48.68 -7.46
C THR A 477 1.53 -48.09 -6.13
N ASP A 478 0.28 -48.33 -5.75
CA ASP A 478 -0.29 -47.80 -4.51
C ASP A 478 0.34 -48.53 -3.31
N LEU A 479 0.47 -49.85 -3.43
CA LEU A 479 1.11 -50.69 -2.42
C LEU A 479 2.55 -50.26 -2.15
N GLU A 480 3.33 -50.02 -3.21
CA GLU A 480 4.73 -49.62 -3.07
C GLU A 480 4.88 -48.24 -2.41
N LYS A 481 4.06 -47.27 -2.82
CA LYS A 481 4.04 -45.93 -2.20
C LYS A 481 3.71 -46.02 -0.71
N CYS A 482 2.67 -46.77 -0.35
CA CYS A 482 2.28 -46.98 1.04
C CYS A 482 3.38 -47.71 1.84
N ARG A 483 4.06 -48.68 1.24
CA ARG A 483 5.18 -49.39 1.86
C ARG A 483 6.33 -48.44 2.21
N ILE A 484 6.73 -47.58 1.27
CA ILE A 484 7.78 -46.58 1.50
C ILE A 484 7.40 -45.64 2.65
N VAL A 485 6.17 -45.11 2.65
CA VAL A 485 5.69 -44.22 3.73
C VAL A 485 5.67 -44.94 5.08
N ARG A 486 5.17 -46.17 5.12
CA ARG A 486 5.17 -47.01 6.32
C ARG A 486 6.58 -47.21 6.87
N ASP A 487 7.53 -47.55 6.00
CA ASP A 487 8.92 -47.81 6.39
C ASP A 487 9.61 -46.56 6.95
N ILE A 488 9.37 -45.39 6.35
CA ILE A 488 9.89 -44.12 6.84
C ILE A 488 9.35 -43.83 8.25
N PHE A 489 8.03 -43.90 8.47
CA PHE A 489 7.45 -43.63 9.79
C PHE A 489 7.86 -44.67 10.84
N LYS A 490 8.02 -45.94 10.45
CA LYS A 490 8.57 -46.96 11.35
C LYS A 490 10.01 -46.63 11.74
N ALA A 491 10.85 -46.24 10.78
CA ALA A 491 12.23 -45.85 11.07
C ALA A 491 12.32 -44.60 11.96
N ILE A 492 11.45 -43.60 11.74
CA ILE A 492 11.34 -42.41 12.61
C ILE A 492 11.02 -42.82 14.05
N TYR A 493 10.08 -43.75 14.21
CA TYR A 493 9.71 -44.27 15.52
C TYR A 493 10.91 -44.95 16.21
N ASP A 494 11.75 -45.65 15.46
CA ASP A 494 12.91 -46.36 16.01
C ASP A 494 14.14 -45.46 16.24
N TYR A 495 14.24 -44.31 15.57
CA TYR A 495 15.46 -43.48 15.50
C TYR A 495 15.84 -42.73 16.78
N SER A 496 14.90 -42.08 17.47
CA SER A 496 15.21 -41.25 18.64
C SER A 496 14.38 -41.62 19.86
N ASN A 497 15.11 -41.87 20.95
CA ASN A 497 14.59 -42.09 22.31
C ASN A 497 15.13 -41.04 23.31
N THR A 498 15.77 -39.98 22.84
CA THR A 498 16.23 -38.87 23.69
C THR A 498 15.31 -37.68 23.53
N GLU A 499 14.59 -37.32 24.60
CA GLU A 499 13.65 -36.21 24.59
C GLU A 499 14.37 -34.92 24.16
N SER A 500 13.67 -34.09 23.38
CA SER A 500 14.22 -32.86 22.83
C SER A 500 13.14 -31.79 22.75
N PRO A 501 13.33 -30.63 23.38
CA PRO A 501 12.43 -29.50 23.23
C PRO A 501 12.60 -28.79 21.88
N LEU A 502 13.67 -29.11 21.14
CA LEU A 502 13.98 -28.56 19.82
C LEU A 502 13.66 -29.58 18.71
N PRO A 503 13.23 -29.13 17.52
CA PRO A 503 13.01 -30.00 16.38
C PRO A 503 14.33 -30.61 15.90
N LYS A 504 14.40 -31.94 15.86
CA LYS A 504 15.51 -32.72 15.27
C LYS A 504 15.15 -33.27 13.91
N VAL A 505 13.90 -33.69 13.75
CA VAL A 505 13.39 -34.31 12.53
C VAL A 505 12.13 -33.56 12.10
N LEU A 506 12.12 -33.03 10.88
CA LEU A 506 10.91 -32.56 10.21
C LEU A 506 10.53 -33.55 9.11
N VAL A 507 9.31 -34.05 9.13
CA VAL A 507 8.77 -34.93 8.09
C VAL A 507 7.59 -34.23 7.44
N VAL A 508 7.68 -34.00 6.14
CA VAL A 508 6.63 -33.43 5.31
C VAL A 508 6.01 -34.55 4.49
N LEU A 509 4.70 -34.72 4.60
CA LEU A 509 3.94 -35.64 3.77
C LEU A 509 3.00 -34.83 2.86
N GLU A 510 3.41 -34.67 1.60
CA GLU A 510 2.61 -33.99 0.57
C GLU A 510 1.53 -34.92 0.02
N GLU A 511 0.38 -34.34 -0.35
CA GLU A 511 -0.88 -35.03 -0.68
C GLU A 511 -1.12 -36.24 0.24
N ALA A 512 -1.11 -35.99 1.55
CA ALA A 512 -1.14 -37.05 2.55
C ALA A 512 -2.32 -38.02 2.39
N ASN A 513 -3.43 -37.58 1.78
CA ASN A 513 -4.59 -38.41 1.45
C ASN A 513 -4.29 -39.53 0.45
N SER A 514 -3.29 -39.36 -0.44
CA SER A 514 -2.90 -40.36 -1.45
C SER A 514 -2.35 -41.66 -0.86
N VAL A 515 -1.86 -41.62 0.39
CA VAL A 515 -1.30 -42.78 1.10
C VAL A 515 -2.14 -43.19 2.32
N MET A 516 -3.39 -42.71 2.38
CA MET A 516 -4.38 -43.13 3.38
C MET A 516 -5.25 -44.27 2.81
N PRO A 517 -5.88 -45.12 3.66
CA PRO A 517 -6.72 -46.22 3.19
C PRO A 517 -7.88 -45.82 2.27
N GLY A 518 -8.36 -44.58 2.36
CA GLY A 518 -9.39 -44.05 1.47
C GLY A 518 -8.88 -43.57 0.10
N GLY A 519 -7.57 -43.34 -0.04
CA GLY A 519 -6.93 -42.82 -1.25
C GLY A 519 -6.34 -43.88 -2.17
N VAL A 520 -6.31 -45.15 -1.75
CA VAL A 520 -5.72 -46.27 -2.50
C VAL A 520 -6.78 -47.28 -2.93
N THR A 521 -6.51 -47.99 -4.02
CA THR A 521 -7.53 -48.77 -4.74
C THR A 521 -7.54 -50.25 -4.36
N THR A 522 -6.37 -50.90 -4.28
CA THR A 522 -6.25 -52.35 -4.07
C THR A 522 -6.43 -52.74 -2.59
N PRO A 523 -6.96 -53.94 -2.28
CA PRO A 523 -7.08 -54.43 -0.91
C PRO A 523 -5.76 -54.43 -0.14
N GLU A 524 -4.68 -54.87 -0.79
CA GLU A 524 -3.34 -54.98 -0.23
C GLU A 524 -2.77 -53.58 0.06
N ALA A 525 -2.94 -52.62 -0.86
CA ALA A 525 -2.54 -51.23 -0.62
C ALA A 525 -3.35 -50.59 0.51
N LYS A 526 -4.64 -50.93 0.67
CA LYS A 526 -5.47 -50.45 1.80
C LYS A 526 -4.96 -50.95 3.14
N GLU A 527 -4.55 -52.22 3.22
CA GLU A 527 -3.93 -52.79 4.42
C GLU A 527 -2.61 -52.08 4.74
N MET A 528 -1.73 -51.93 3.73
CA MET A 528 -0.45 -51.23 3.88
C MET A 528 -0.61 -49.76 4.25
N ALA A 529 -1.60 -49.06 3.68
CA ALA A 529 -1.96 -47.69 4.05
C ALA A 529 -2.47 -47.62 5.50
N GLY A 530 -3.20 -48.63 5.96
CA GLY A 530 -3.64 -48.77 7.34
C GLY A 530 -2.47 -48.93 8.32
N GLU A 531 -1.44 -49.70 7.93
CA GLU A 531 -0.19 -49.79 8.68
C GLU A 531 0.58 -48.47 8.69
N ALA A 532 0.72 -47.80 7.53
CA ALA A 532 1.36 -46.49 7.42
C ALA A 532 0.70 -45.47 8.35
N LEU A 533 -0.64 -45.41 8.34
CA LEU A 533 -1.43 -44.56 9.23
C LEU A 533 -1.22 -44.93 10.70
N THR A 534 -1.09 -46.22 11.02
CA THR A 534 -0.80 -46.68 12.39
C THR A 534 0.55 -46.19 12.89
N TRP A 535 1.59 -46.23 12.04
CA TRP A 535 2.91 -45.71 12.40
C TRP A 535 2.93 -44.18 12.49
N LEU A 536 2.25 -43.49 11.58
CA LEU A 536 2.03 -42.04 11.67
C LEU A 536 1.37 -41.68 13.01
N LEU A 537 0.33 -42.42 13.43
CA LEU A 537 -0.36 -42.22 14.71
C LEU A 537 0.56 -42.44 15.92
N ARG A 538 1.37 -43.50 15.90
CA ARG A 538 2.35 -43.77 16.97
C ARG A 538 3.38 -42.65 17.07
N CYS A 539 3.94 -42.22 15.93
CA CYS A 539 4.87 -41.09 15.88
C CYS A 539 4.23 -39.80 16.39
N SER A 540 3.01 -39.52 15.96
CA SER A 540 2.21 -38.35 16.37
C SER A 540 2.01 -38.29 17.89
N ARG A 541 1.76 -39.44 18.53
CA ARG A 541 1.52 -39.54 19.98
C ARG A 541 2.80 -39.48 20.80
N GLU A 542 3.82 -40.22 20.35
CA GLU A 542 4.94 -40.56 21.21
C GLU A 542 6.21 -39.82 20.83
N LYS A 543 6.40 -39.49 19.54
CA LYS A 543 7.68 -39.01 19.01
C LYS A 543 7.82 -37.49 18.97
N VAL A 544 6.73 -36.75 19.12
CA VAL A 544 6.75 -35.28 19.23
C VAL A 544 7.69 -34.81 20.36
N LYS A 545 7.63 -35.42 21.55
CA LYS A 545 8.52 -35.05 22.68
C LYS A 545 10.01 -35.36 22.46
N TYR A 546 10.33 -36.14 21.43
CA TYR A 546 11.70 -36.50 21.04
C TYR A 546 12.24 -35.62 19.90
N GLY A 547 11.57 -34.51 19.61
CA GLY A 547 12.00 -33.56 18.59
C GLY A 547 11.42 -33.81 17.20
N LEU A 548 10.35 -34.61 17.07
CA LEU A 548 9.69 -34.81 15.78
C LEU A 548 8.67 -33.70 15.48
N THR A 549 8.79 -33.11 14.30
CA THR A 549 7.77 -32.26 13.68
C THR A 549 7.21 -32.97 12.46
N ILE A 550 5.88 -33.06 12.34
CA ILE A 550 5.19 -33.64 11.19
C ILE A 550 4.38 -32.55 10.51
N LEU A 551 4.62 -32.29 9.23
CA LEU A 551 3.80 -31.40 8.41
C LEU A 551 2.98 -32.24 7.42
N LEU A 552 1.67 -32.22 7.60
CA LEU A 552 0.73 -32.88 6.70
C LEU A 552 0.14 -31.86 5.73
N VAL A 553 0.34 -32.06 4.43
CA VAL A 553 -0.23 -31.22 3.37
C VAL A 553 -1.25 -32.04 2.60
N THR A 554 -2.50 -31.58 2.54
CA THR A 554 -3.57 -32.29 1.82
C THR A 554 -4.59 -31.30 1.25
N GLN A 555 -5.57 -31.80 0.49
CA GLN A 555 -6.66 -30.97 -0.04
C GLN A 555 -7.74 -30.73 1.02
N SER A 556 -8.12 -31.75 1.79
CA SER A 556 -9.12 -31.63 2.85
C SER A 556 -8.75 -32.44 4.10
N LEU A 557 -9.14 -31.93 5.27
CA LEU A 557 -9.07 -32.70 6.52
C LEU A 557 -10.05 -33.85 6.58
N ALA A 558 -11.10 -33.77 5.79
CA ALA A 558 -12.09 -34.83 5.69
C ALA A 558 -11.52 -36.11 5.11
N ASP A 559 -10.29 -36.10 4.58
CA ASP A 559 -9.59 -37.31 4.14
C ASP A 559 -9.09 -38.14 5.34
N PHE A 560 -8.87 -37.52 6.51
CA PHE A 560 -8.47 -38.18 7.75
C PHE A 560 -9.70 -38.64 8.57
N ARG A 561 -10.53 -39.52 7.98
CA ARG A 561 -11.69 -40.16 8.64
C ARG A 561 -11.29 -41.38 9.48
N GLY A 562 -12.24 -41.87 10.29
CA GLY A 562 -12.06 -43.08 11.10
C GLY A 562 -10.86 -42.96 12.04
N ASN A 563 -9.91 -43.89 11.95
CA ASN A 563 -8.69 -43.89 12.76
C ASN A 563 -7.79 -42.67 12.50
N GLY A 564 -7.86 -42.08 11.30
CA GLY A 564 -7.10 -40.87 10.95
C GLY A 564 -7.55 -39.64 11.72
N ARG A 565 -8.76 -39.65 12.28
CA ARG A 565 -9.30 -38.56 13.11
C ARG A 565 -8.38 -38.20 14.27
N VAL A 566 -7.72 -39.20 14.86
CA VAL A 566 -6.80 -38.98 15.98
C VAL A 566 -5.61 -38.12 15.56
N VAL A 567 -5.04 -38.34 14.36
CA VAL A 567 -3.94 -37.51 13.84
C VAL A 567 -4.41 -36.05 13.74
N ARG A 568 -5.59 -35.85 13.15
CA ARG A 568 -6.22 -34.54 12.98
C ARG A 568 -6.46 -33.82 14.31
N ASP A 569 -6.94 -34.55 15.31
CA ASP A 569 -7.25 -33.98 16.62
C ASP A 569 -5.96 -33.62 17.40
N MET A 570 -4.81 -34.23 17.06
CA MET A 570 -3.48 -33.94 17.62
C MET A 570 -2.72 -32.80 16.90
N VAL A 571 -3.24 -32.32 15.77
CA VAL A 571 -2.65 -31.17 15.08
C VAL A 571 -2.65 -29.96 16.02
N SER A 572 -1.48 -29.34 16.17
CA SER A 572 -1.31 -28.15 17.00
C SER A 572 -1.66 -26.88 16.22
N THR A 573 -1.01 -26.69 15.08
CA THR A 573 -1.13 -25.50 14.23
C THR A 573 -1.72 -25.89 12.89
N ARG A 574 -2.74 -25.15 12.46
CA ARG A 574 -3.48 -25.40 11.22
C ARG A 574 -3.38 -24.20 10.31
N PHE A 575 -3.08 -24.46 9.05
CA PHE A 575 -3.03 -23.48 7.98
C PHE A 575 -4.12 -23.82 6.95
N PHE A 576 -5.19 -23.04 6.93
CA PHE A 576 -6.27 -23.21 5.97
C PHE A 576 -6.11 -22.21 4.84
N PHE A 577 -6.04 -22.71 3.62
CA PHE A 577 -6.19 -21.92 2.42
C PHE A 577 -7.65 -21.91 1.98
N ARG A 578 -7.95 -21.14 0.94
CA ARG A 578 -9.30 -21.06 0.41
C ARG A 578 -9.85 -22.46 0.10
N THR A 579 -11.04 -22.74 0.62
CA THR A 579 -11.78 -23.96 0.34
C THR A 579 -13.26 -23.65 0.19
N ALA A 580 -14.00 -24.57 -0.43
CA ALA A 580 -15.45 -24.55 -0.49
C ALA A 580 -16.04 -25.88 0.02
N ASP A 581 -15.19 -26.78 0.51
CA ASP A 581 -15.60 -28.08 1.04
C ASP A 581 -16.37 -27.89 2.36
N ALA A 582 -17.59 -28.42 2.43
CA ALA A 582 -18.46 -28.24 3.58
C ALA A 582 -17.88 -28.89 4.84
N SER A 583 -17.31 -30.10 4.72
CA SER A 583 -16.71 -30.79 5.86
C SER A 583 -15.46 -30.10 6.39
N GLU A 584 -14.68 -29.47 5.53
CA GLU A 584 -13.55 -28.64 5.93
C GLU A 584 -14.01 -27.34 6.60
N MET A 585 -15.08 -26.72 6.13
CA MET A 585 -15.67 -25.53 6.77
C MET A 585 -16.22 -25.84 8.16
N GLU A 586 -16.90 -26.98 8.35
CA GLU A 586 -17.33 -27.45 9.67
C GLU A 586 -16.13 -27.59 10.62
N TYR A 587 -15.01 -28.06 10.10
CA TYR A 587 -13.78 -28.17 10.87
C TYR A 587 -13.18 -26.79 11.19
N VAL A 588 -13.11 -25.88 10.23
CA VAL A 588 -12.67 -24.49 10.47
C VAL A 588 -13.55 -23.83 11.54
N GLU A 589 -14.86 -24.04 11.49
CA GLU A 589 -15.80 -23.52 12.50
C GLU A 589 -15.54 -24.12 13.88
N ALA A 590 -15.31 -25.43 13.97
CA ALA A 590 -15.09 -26.11 15.24
C ALA A 590 -13.85 -25.59 16.00
N TYR A 591 -12.81 -25.14 15.30
CA TYR A 591 -11.55 -24.68 15.91
C TYR A 591 -11.39 -23.15 15.94
N GLY A 592 -11.91 -22.44 14.94
CA GLY A 592 -11.75 -21.00 14.79
C GLY A 592 -13.05 -20.19 14.90
N GLY A 593 -14.19 -20.86 15.07
CA GLY A 593 -15.52 -20.23 15.11
C GLY A 593 -15.99 -19.71 13.75
N LYS A 594 -17.18 -19.11 13.73
CA LYS A 594 -17.80 -18.58 12.49
C LYS A 594 -16.95 -17.52 11.78
N ALA A 595 -16.22 -16.71 12.54
CA ALA A 595 -15.32 -15.71 11.97
C ALA A 595 -14.20 -16.34 11.12
N ALA A 596 -13.65 -17.47 11.55
CA ALA A 596 -12.64 -18.21 10.78
C ALA A 596 -13.20 -18.73 9.45
N VAL A 597 -14.45 -19.22 9.44
CA VAL A 597 -15.13 -19.68 8.22
C VAL A 597 -15.24 -18.55 7.19
N GLU A 598 -15.66 -17.36 7.63
CA GLU A 598 -15.77 -16.19 6.74
C GLU A 598 -14.41 -15.71 6.24
N ILE A 599 -13.36 -15.83 7.05
CA ILE A 599 -11.99 -15.58 6.60
C ILE A 599 -11.60 -16.57 5.50
N VAL A 600 -11.77 -17.88 5.73
CA VAL A 600 -11.36 -18.92 4.77
C VAL A 600 -12.06 -18.77 3.41
N LYS A 601 -13.34 -18.42 3.40
CA LYS A 601 -14.11 -18.16 2.16
C LYS A 601 -13.56 -16.99 1.34
N THR A 602 -12.93 -16.02 1.99
CA THR A 602 -12.43 -14.77 1.39
C THR A 602 -10.92 -14.74 1.19
N LEU A 603 -10.22 -15.85 1.45
CA LEU A 603 -8.79 -15.97 1.16
C LEU A 603 -8.54 -15.94 -0.35
N GLU A 604 -7.48 -15.25 -0.76
CA GLU A 604 -6.95 -15.29 -2.12
C GLU A 604 -5.72 -16.21 -2.22
N LYS A 605 -5.23 -16.43 -3.43
CA LYS A 605 -4.06 -17.29 -3.70
C LYS A 605 -2.82 -16.84 -2.91
N GLY A 606 -2.30 -17.75 -2.11
CA GLY A 606 -1.14 -17.53 -1.24
C GLY A 606 -1.47 -16.75 0.03
N GLN A 607 -2.74 -16.70 0.42
CA GLN A 607 -3.20 -16.28 1.74
C GLN A 607 -3.69 -17.51 2.51
N ALA A 608 -3.36 -17.57 3.80
CA ALA A 608 -3.77 -18.64 4.69
C ALA A 608 -4.40 -18.06 5.94
N LEU A 609 -5.41 -18.74 6.47
CA LEU A 609 -5.83 -18.61 7.85
C LEU A 609 -4.94 -19.51 8.72
N VAL A 610 -4.38 -18.97 9.79
CA VAL A 610 -3.58 -19.69 10.77
C VAL A 610 -4.34 -19.80 12.08
N LEU A 611 -4.52 -21.03 12.56
CA LEU A 611 -5.03 -21.33 13.89
C LEU A 611 -3.91 -21.97 14.71
N THR A 612 -3.62 -21.43 15.89
CA THR A 612 -2.55 -21.90 16.79
C THR A 612 -3.15 -22.31 18.14
N PRO A 613 -2.49 -23.19 18.91
CA PRO A 613 -3.03 -23.68 20.19
C PRO A 613 -2.89 -22.66 21.34
N GLY A 614 -2.26 -21.50 21.10
CA GLY A 614 -1.93 -20.50 22.12
C GLY A 614 -3.00 -19.45 22.43
N GLY A 615 -4.25 -19.68 22.03
CA GLY A 615 -5.35 -18.72 22.22
C GLY A 615 -5.25 -17.47 21.37
N LEU A 616 -4.35 -17.43 20.39
CA LEU A 616 -4.38 -16.39 19.36
C LEU A 616 -5.69 -16.53 18.57
N PRO A 617 -6.35 -15.42 18.23
CA PRO A 617 -7.51 -15.46 17.35
C PRO A 617 -7.08 -15.99 15.97
N PRO A 618 -8.05 -16.39 15.13
CA PRO A 618 -7.80 -16.73 13.75
C PRO A 618 -7.00 -15.62 13.03
N LEU A 619 -5.78 -15.94 12.57
CA LEU A 619 -4.91 -14.96 11.90
C LEU A 619 -4.96 -15.15 10.39
N LYS A 620 -5.31 -14.10 9.64
CA LYS A 620 -5.14 -14.09 8.18
C LYS A 620 -3.71 -13.68 7.86
N VAL A 621 -2.99 -14.48 7.09
CA VAL A 621 -1.57 -14.29 6.73
C VAL A 621 -1.40 -14.40 5.22
N ALA A 622 -0.74 -13.41 4.63
CA ALA A 622 -0.21 -13.50 3.28
C ALA A 622 1.13 -14.24 3.34
N VAL A 623 1.19 -15.44 2.76
CA VAL A 623 2.39 -16.28 2.78
C VAL A 623 3.45 -15.68 1.85
N ARG A 624 4.68 -15.53 2.35
CA ARG A 624 5.80 -15.04 1.54
C ARG A 624 6.07 -15.97 0.36
N PRO A 625 6.61 -15.47 -0.76
CA PRO A 625 7.09 -16.35 -1.80
C PRO A 625 8.28 -17.18 -1.30
N PRO A 626 8.41 -18.45 -1.73
CA PRO A 626 9.55 -19.28 -1.40
C PRO A 626 10.84 -18.77 -2.05
N LEU A 627 11.97 -19.07 -1.41
CA LEU A 627 13.31 -18.78 -1.93
C LEU A 627 13.70 -19.78 -3.03
N SER A 628 13.26 -21.02 -2.86
CA SER A 628 13.51 -22.15 -3.75
C SER A 628 12.37 -22.35 -4.77
N ARG A 629 12.65 -23.12 -5.82
CA ARG A 629 11.70 -23.36 -6.91
C ARG A 629 10.54 -24.25 -6.44
N VAL A 630 9.31 -23.80 -6.72
CA VAL A 630 8.10 -24.63 -6.66
C VAL A 630 7.75 -25.04 -8.07
N GLY A 631 7.97 -26.31 -8.39
CA GLY A 631 7.77 -26.87 -9.73
C GLY A 631 8.72 -28.02 -9.99
N GLU A 632 8.40 -28.81 -11.01
CA GLU A 632 9.15 -30.02 -11.35
C GLU A 632 10.47 -29.66 -12.06
N PRO A 633 11.63 -30.05 -11.52
CA PRO A 633 12.88 -29.99 -12.26
C PRO A 633 12.93 -31.09 -13.33
N SER A 634 13.72 -30.87 -14.38
CA SER A 634 14.03 -31.90 -15.37
C SER A 634 14.92 -33.00 -14.77
N GLU A 635 14.91 -34.19 -15.38
CA GLU A 635 15.80 -35.29 -14.98
C GLU A 635 17.28 -34.90 -15.00
N SER A 636 17.69 -34.10 -16.00
CA SER A 636 19.06 -33.58 -16.09
C SER A 636 19.43 -32.65 -14.93
N GLU A 637 18.47 -31.84 -14.45
CA GLU A 637 18.65 -30.98 -13.29
C GLU A 637 18.79 -31.81 -12.02
N ILE A 638 17.95 -32.83 -11.83
CA ILE A 638 18.01 -33.75 -10.68
C ILE A 638 19.36 -34.47 -10.62
N ALA A 639 19.81 -35.06 -11.74
CA ALA A 639 21.11 -35.72 -11.82
C ALA A 639 22.26 -34.75 -11.50
N THR A 640 22.18 -33.52 -12.01
CA THR A 640 23.16 -32.46 -11.72
C THR A 640 23.17 -32.10 -10.24
N ALA A 641 22.02 -31.92 -9.60
CA ALA A 641 21.93 -31.61 -8.18
C ALA A 641 22.54 -32.72 -7.32
N ASN A 642 22.24 -33.99 -7.62
CA ASN A 642 22.78 -35.14 -6.89
C ASN A 642 24.29 -35.32 -7.09
N SER A 643 24.83 -35.05 -8.28
CA SER A 643 26.28 -35.15 -8.53
C SER A 643 27.13 -34.23 -7.64
N ARG A 644 26.56 -33.09 -7.21
CA ARG A 644 27.20 -32.16 -6.26
C ARG A 644 27.35 -32.77 -4.86
N HIS A 645 26.48 -33.70 -4.50
CA HIS A 645 26.55 -34.41 -3.22
C HIS A 645 27.57 -35.55 -3.23
N SER A 646 27.90 -36.11 -4.40
CA SER A 646 28.87 -37.22 -4.54
C SER A 646 30.33 -36.76 -4.58
N THR A 647 30.59 -35.50 -4.88
CA THR A 647 31.95 -34.95 -5.12
C THR A 647 32.52 -34.15 -3.95
N ILE A 648 31.73 -33.88 -2.91
CA ILE A 648 32.16 -33.10 -1.75
C ILE A 648 32.37 -34.07 -0.57
N PRO A 649 33.62 -34.33 -0.13
CA PRO A 649 33.84 -35.02 1.14
C PRO A 649 33.22 -34.20 2.27
N PRO A 650 32.75 -34.83 3.39
CA PRO A 650 32.11 -34.15 4.51
C PRO A 650 33.13 -33.28 5.25
N THR A 651 33.46 -32.14 4.64
CA THR A 651 34.23 -31.06 5.20
C THR A 651 33.25 -29.93 5.41
N GLN A 652 33.40 -29.24 6.54
CA GLN A 652 32.50 -28.22 7.04
C GLN A 652 31.97 -27.29 5.94
N PRO A 653 30.69 -26.86 6.04
CA PRO A 653 30.06 -26.03 5.02
C PRO A 653 30.94 -24.80 4.71
N PRO A 654 31.05 -24.40 3.43
CA PRO A 654 31.94 -23.32 3.02
C PRO A 654 31.60 -22.04 3.80
N ALA A 655 32.62 -21.44 4.43
CA ALA A 655 32.50 -20.23 5.25
C ALA A 655 31.84 -19.02 4.53
N LYS A 656 31.65 -19.09 3.20
CA LYS A 656 30.92 -18.07 2.43
C LYS A 656 29.40 -18.23 2.43
N GLU A 657 28.85 -19.45 2.62
CA GLU A 657 27.39 -19.66 2.71
C GLU A 657 26.82 -19.36 4.10
N GLN A 658 27.66 -19.40 5.15
CA GLN A 658 27.29 -19.01 6.52
C GLN A 658 27.15 -17.49 6.72
N ASN A 659 27.56 -16.67 5.75
CA ASN A 659 27.53 -15.21 5.85
C ASN A 659 26.28 -14.54 5.28
N SER A 660 25.34 -15.30 4.72
CA SER A 660 24.00 -14.79 4.42
C SER A 660 23.18 -14.89 5.71
N PRO A 661 22.78 -13.77 6.35
CA PRO A 661 22.15 -13.82 7.65
C PRO A 661 20.88 -14.69 7.57
N PRO A 662 20.71 -15.69 8.44
CA PRO A 662 19.41 -16.34 8.60
C PRO A 662 18.38 -15.27 8.97
N LEU A 663 17.16 -15.39 8.44
CA LEU A 663 16.01 -14.51 8.75
C LEU A 663 15.46 -14.83 10.14
N VAL A 664 16.35 -14.99 11.13
CA VAL A 664 16.09 -15.28 12.53
C VAL A 664 16.36 -14.01 13.32
N ILE A 665 15.31 -13.33 13.76
CA ILE A 665 15.42 -12.12 14.57
C ILE A 665 15.32 -12.54 16.04
N SER A 666 16.36 -12.33 16.86
CA SER A 666 16.26 -12.54 18.32
C SER A 666 17.07 -11.54 19.16
N SER A 667 16.43 -11.01 20.22
CA SER A 667 16.93 -10.33 21.44
C SER A 667 18.03 -9.24 21.37
N THR A 668 18.31 -8.60 22.52
CA THR A 668 19.21 -7.43 22.66
C THR A 668 20.66 -7.71 22.25
N THR A 669 21.16 -8.93 22.42
CA THR A 669 22.46 -9.37 21.87
C THR A 669 22.44 -9.49 20.36
N GLY A 670 21.33 -9.99 19.78
CA GLY A 670 21.17 -9.99 18.31
C GLY A 670 21.02 -8.58 17.73
N ARG A 671 20.64 -7.57 18.53
CA ARG A 671 20.70 -6.17 18.09
C ARG A 671 22.11 -5.61 18.09
N GLU A 672 22.97 -6.04 19.00
CA GLU A 672 24.40 -5.69 19.00
C GLU A 672 25.08 -6.33 17.79
N ASP A 673 24.83 -7.62 17.54
CA ASP A 673 25.35 -8.33 16.37
C ASP A 673 24.81 -7.77 15.05
N ALA A 674 23.52 -7.45 14.98
CA ALA A 674 22.92 -6.81 13.81
C ALA A 674 23.49 -5.40 13.59
N ALA A 675 23.78 -4.64 14.66
CA ALA A 675 24.38 -3.33 14.56
C ALA A 675 25.81 -3.40 14.01
N LEU A 676 26.59 -4.37 14.47
CA LEU A 676 27.95 -4.61 14.00
C LEU A 676 27.97 -5.13 12.56
N ALA A 677 27.07 -6.04 12.21
CA ALA A 677 26.91 -6.54 10.84
C ALA A 677 26.55 -5.41 9.87
N ALA A 678 25.52 -4.62 10.19
CA ALA A 678 25.09 -3.48 9.38
C ALA A 678 26.23 -2.46 9.16
N ALA A 679 27.01 -2.17 10.20
CA ALA A 679 28.13 -1.25 10.07
C ALA A 679 29.31 -1.82 9.29
N ARG A 680 29.59 -3.13 9.40
CA ARG A 680 30.63 -3.81 8.60
C ARG A 680 30.27 -3.77 7.12
N ASP A 681 29.02 -4.09 6.79
CA ASP A 681 28.56 -4.10 5.39
C ASP A 681 28.53 -2.69 4.82
N TYR A 682 28.09 -1.70 5.61
CA TYR A 682 28.16 -0.29 5.20
C TYR A 682 29.61 0.15 4.92
N PHE A 683 30.56 -0.21 5.79
CA PHE A 683 31.97 0.13 5.59
C PHE A 683 32.56 -0.57 4.36
N ARG A 684 32.27 -1.86 4.15
CA ARG A 684 32.70 -2.60 2.94
C ARG A 684 32.20 -1.94 1.66
N LEU A 685 30.93 -1.51 1.65
CA LEU A 685 30.30 -0.92 0.46
C LEU A 685 30.76 0.51 0.19
N ASN A 686 31.00 1.31 1.24
CA ASN A 686 31.19 2.76 1.10
C ASN A 686 32.61 3.24 1.43
N GLY A 687 33.48 2.38 1.97
CA GLY A 687 34.83 2.72 2.42
C GLY A 687 34.86 3.73 3.58
N LYS A 688 33.72 3.98 4.25
CA LYS A 688 33.57 5.02 5.27
C LYS A 688 32.77 4.50 6.48
N PRO A 689 33.04 4.99 7.70
CA PRO A 689 32.29 4.64 8.91
C PRO A 689 30.81 4.98 8.79
N MET A 690 29.94 4.13 9.35
CA MET A 690 28.50 4.27 9.20
C MET A 690 27.97 5.45 10.05
N PRO A 691 27.19 6.38 9.46
CA PRO A 691 26.54 7.42 10.25
C PRO A 691 25.54 6.83 11.24
N MET A 692 25.53 7.33 12.47
CA MET A 692 24.65 6.81 13.54
C MET A 692 23.16 6.90 13.20
N VAL A 693 22.78 7.90 12.41
CA VAL A 693 21.39 8.06 11.91
C VAL A 693 21.01 6.93 10.96
N VAL A 694 21.95 6.52 10.10
CA VAL A 694 21.73 5.41 9.14
C VAL A 694 21.64 4.10 9.91
N LEU A 695 22.57 3.83 10.83
CA LEU A 695 22.56 2.61 11.65
C LEU A 695 21.25 2.49 12.46
N ARG A 696 20.78 3.58 13.05
CA ARG A 696 19.51 3.60 13.78
C ARG A 696 18.31 3.28 12.88
N ALA A 697 18.31 3.80 11.66
CA ALA A 697 17.28 3.52 10.66
C ALA A 697 17.34 2.05 10.20
N THR A 698 18.53 1.52 9.90
CA THR A 698 18.75 0.14 9.49
C THR A 698 18.27 -0.86 10.55
N LEU A 699 18.45 -0.55 11.84
CA LEU A 699 18.00 -1.42 12.94
C LEU A 699 16.54 -1.20 13.36
N GLY A 700 15.82 -0.27 12.72
CA GLY A 700 14.43 0.04 13.05
C GLY A 700 14.20 0.60 14.47
N ILE A 701 15.22 1.19 15.11
CA ILE A 701 15.15 1.60 16.53
C ILE A 701 14.52 2.99 16.66
N LYS A 702 13.22 3.03 16.96
CA LYS A 702 12.46 4.29 17.11
C LYS A 702 12.72 5.00 18.45
N GLY A 703 12.94 4.29 19.55
CA GLY A 703 13.09 4.87 20.90
C GLY A 703 14.51 5.36 21.23
N GLY A 704 14.64 6.61 21.70
CA GLY A 704 15.93 7.21 22.06
C GLY A 704 16.67 6.47 23.20
N GLY A 705 15.95 6.02 24.23
CA GLY A 705 16.56 5.28 25.34
C GLY A 705 17.00 3.85 24.99
N THR A 706 16.35 3.21 24.03
CA THR A 706 16.78 1.88 23.52
C THR A 706 18.01 2.03 22.63
N TRP A 707 18.02 3.07 21.80
CA TRP A 707 19.19 3.44 21.00
C TRP A 707 20.39 3.75 21.87
N GLN A 708 20.22 4.59 22.89
CA GLN A 708 21.32 4.96 23.79
C GLN A 708 21.89 3.75 24.52
N ARG A 709 21.03 2.85 25.05
CA ARG A 709 21.47 1.60 25.69
C ARG A 709 22.27 0.68 24.77
N LEU A 710 21.84 0.53 23.51
CA LEU A 710 22.56 -0.27 22.51
C LEU A 710 23.97 0.29 22.26
N ILE A 711 24.05 1.61 22.06
CA ILE A 711 25.32 2.28 21.76
C ILE A 711 26.25 2.29 22.97
N ASP A 712 25.73 2.53 24.16
CA ASP A 712 26.51 2.46 25.40
C ASP A 712 27.00 1.03 25.66
N GLY A 713 26.19 0.01 25.35
CA GLY A 713 26.59 -1.41 25.39
C GLY A 713 27.77 -1.72 24.49
N LEU A 714 27.65 -1.41 23.18
CA LEU A 714 28.72 -1.60 22.19
C LEU A 714 29.99 -0.81 22.53
N LYS A 715 29.84 0.39 23.09
CA LYS A 715 30.96 1.23 23.53
C LYS A 715 31.66 0.67 24.76
N THR A 716 30.91 0.18 25.75
CA THR A 716 31.45 -0.42 26.98
C THR A 716 32.19 -1.72 26.69
N GLN A 717 31.72 -2.51 25.73
CA GLN A 717 32.39 -3.71 25.23
C GLN A 717 33.62 -3.39 24.35
N GLY A 718 33.86 -2.12 24.00
CA GLY A 718 34.98 -1.70 23.17
C GLY A 718 34.87 -2.07 21.68
N LEU A 719 33.68 -2.48 21.22
CA LEU A 719 33.45 -2.93 19.83
C LEU A 719 33.31 -1.77 18.84
N ILE A 720 32.96 -0.58 19.34
CA ILE A 720 32.79 0.63 18.53
C ILE A 720 33.50 1.82 19.16
N GLN A 721 33.97 2.73 18.31
CA GLN A 721 34.44 4.05 18.69
C GLN A 721 33.60 5.11 17.97
N LEU A 722 32.95 5.97 18.73
CA LEU A 722 32.20 7.10 18.17
C LEU A 722 33.19 8.20 17.80
N VAL A 723 33.28 8.51 16.51
CA VAL A 723 34.07 9.66 16.03
C VAL A 723 33.09 10.83 15.86
N PRO A 724 33.28 11.94 16.59
CA PRO A 724 32.48 13.13 16.38
C PRO A 724 32.77 13.70 14.98
N LEU A 725 31.74 13.90 14.17
CA LEU A 725 31.88 14.71 12.97
C LEU A 725 32.07 16.16 13.40
N GLN A 726 33.12 16.82 12.91
CA GLN A 726 33.30 18.26 13.09
C GLN A 726 32.13 18.99 12.40
N CYS A 727 31.10 19.33 13.18
CA CYS A 727 30.06 20.25 12.75
C CYS A 727 30.58 21.68 12.91
N THR A 728 30.69 22.42 11.82
CA THR A 728 31.13 23.84 11.78
C THR A 728 30.08 24.84 12.27
N GLY A 729 29.03 24.40 12.98
CA GLY A 729 27.95 25.27 13.46
C GLY A 729 27.71 25.14 14.97
N LYS A 730 27.85 26.25 15.72
CA LYS A 730 27.55 26.34 17.15
C LYS A 730 26.08 25.96 17.42
N GLY A 731 25.84 25.03 18.35
CA GLY A 731 24.52 24.79 18.95
C GLY A 731 23.80 23.50 18.56
N ARG A 732 24.40 22.57 17.82
CA ARG A 732 23.82 21.23 17.57
C ARG A 732 24.60 20.14 18.31
N PRO A 733 23.93 19.08 18.82
CA PRO A 733 24.64 17.90 19.31
C PRO A 733 25.49 17.30 18.16
N PRO A 734 26.73 16.86 18.43
CA PRO A 734 27.61 16.35 17.40
C PRO A 734 26.97 15.12 16.73
N LEU A 735 26.95 15.11 15.39
CA LEU A 735 26.63 13.92 14.64
C LEU A 735 27.82 12.96 14.79
N GLY A 736 27.59 11.78 15.36
CA GLY A 736 28.62 10.74 15.45
C GLY A 736 28.60 9.84 14.22
N VAL A 737 29.77 9.35 13.82
CA VAL A 737 29.89 8.13 12.99
C VAL A 737 30.38 6.98 13.86
N MET A 738 29.91 5.78 13.56
CA MET A 738 30.36 4.56 14.22
C MET A 738 31.58 4.02 13.48
N ALA A 739 32.76 4.15 14.08
CA ALA A 739 33.95 3.43 13.64
C ALA A 739 34.01 2.10 14.39
N LEU A 740 34.15 1.01 13.64
CA LEU A 740 34.45 -0.30 14.22
C LEU A 740 35.92 -0.29 14.66
N ARG A 741 36.20 -0.83 15.85
CA ARG A 741 37.57 -1.03 16.30
C ARG A 741 38.18 -2.29 15.71
#